data_AF-A0A378L855-F1
#
_entry.id   AF-A0A378L855-F1
#
_cell.length_a   1.000
_cell.length_b   1.000
_cell.length_c   1.000
_cell.angle_alpha   90.00
_cell.angle_beta   90.00
_cell.angle_gamma   90.00
#
_symmetry.space_group_name_H-M   'P 1'
#
loop_
_entity.id
_entity.type
_entity.pdbx_description
1 polymer ?
#
loop_
_entity_poly.entity_id
_entity_poly.type
_entity_poly.pdbx_seq_one_letter_code
_entity_poly.pdbx_strand_id
1 'polypeptide(L)'
;MSISIELIKKYLIQYILENRSGGEVVLSIGESLLLVMDACIQANVDSTIIDQLNLLYIEGIKSKEDLRFIKEIQEILVSKKYNVKSDPITINEDPTRRYFETQLAYYLLQNNAEELNQNELVEFTQNLRKRLYSLPAPDDTHIKKAEKILKGEMDTILNKYETEYAQIISMLAKNSFYGLSKKACKNLLELARSTSLSTLNTQIDQTMPADIYSDSVFTMGMDGRGRIIKKEHDKVRTTAKGLMKSISPLPMYYDVANAVDSQYDEKTKEQTASPFQRSADQATFMIESRWTQLLFSRMTQLYSNGISSTTLAQIRNMILEKRLGHVYYKGHFQKNMTVFSALMVYNSGGHSFFEIFEVFKLPLCRELIGGEPGLVKALEEDKMMYKWLCMDQSDAYEKALHATRNYLHFLLSKKIVNAEFKNKRMSVLSLPPEQITLHFSVVYQELHELEQLIQVLGDVDAANSKNWTALMVASQLGKTDQVKLLLTSGADIRKQVDGLSSLELAVKNSHFKTTELLLKEGAVVKRAQKAKGGLKARVPALYLACRQSDMDILTLLLKQKTLNVDDKKEAILCALKIENLEAIKVIIKQITQDERHKFFTEKYKFKLLKEAVKLGNTQLIKGIMELDIFPSFEQLDCQSLLNTAAEKGFLPTVELLLQLYFNHTVKQKSEQEILFSINLDPILITALEHSHFNLGIFLIMRGANIDLVSSKSGQLNSFAEYIRKSEYHDFFYIEEVDLGIISIKLKEKKLLSYSELDDESFNSPPKSLTESSISSTLGFFGDSGKINPKNRKEDIVNPGITM
;
A
#
# COMPACT_ATOMS: atom_id res chain seq x y z
N MET A 1 -25.28 -21.76 -26.64
CA MET A 1 -24.17 -22.50 -27.29
C MET A 1 -24.47 -24.00 -27.35
N SER A 2 -23.85 -24.80 -28.23
CA SER A 2 -24.01 -26.27 -28.25
C SER A 2 -22.77 -26.99 -27.69
N ILE A 3 -22.45 -26.73 -26.43
CA ILE A 3 -21.37 -27.44 -25.75
C ILE A 3 -21.87 -28.87 -25.47
N SER A 4 -21.12 -29.91 -25.87
CA SER A 4 -21.54 -31.30 -25.66
C SER A 4 -21.42 -31.69 -24.19
N ILE A 5 -22.56 -31.76 -23.50
CA ILE A 5 -22.61 -32.05 -22.07
C ILE A 5 -22.27 -33.51 -21.79
N GLU A 6 -22.64 -34.44 -22.66
CA GLU A 6 -22.26 -35.86 -22.52
C GLU A 6 -20.73 -36.03 -22.52
N LEU A 7 -20.05 -35.30 -23.41
CA LEU A 7 -18.59 -35.31 -23.50
C LEU A 7 -17.96 -34.70 -22.25
N ILE A 8 -18.44 -33.54 -21.80
CA ILE A 8 -17.95 -32.89 -20.58
C ILE A 8 -18.20 -33.75 -19.34
N LYS A 9 -19.36 -34.39 -19.24
CA LYS A 9 -19.71 -35.31 -18.15
C LYS A 9 -18.73 -36.47 -18.05
N LYS A 10 -18.31 -37.06 -19.18
CA LYS A 10 -17.28 -38.12 -19.21
C LYS A 10 -15.98 -37.66 -18.55
N TYR A 11 -15.52 -36.44 -18.87
CA TYR A 11 -14.26 -35.92 -18.34
C TYR A 11 -14.36 -35.39 -16.92
N LEU A 12 -15.48 -34.77 -16.55
CA LEU A 12 -15.81 -34.39 -15.17
C LEU A 12 -15.73 -35.59 -14.22
N ILE A 13 -16.22 -36.75 -14.65
CA ILE A 13 -16.15 -37.98 -13.85
C ILE A 13 -14.71 -38.47 -13.69
N GLN A 14 -13.87 -38.34 -14.71
CA GLN A 14 -12.51 -38.88 -14.72
C GLN A 14 -11.47 -37.96 -14.06
N TYR A 15 -11.50 -36.66 -14.38
CA TYR A 15 -10.43 -35.72 -14.06
C TYR A 15 -10.74 -34.79 -12.87
N ILE A 16 -12.02 -34.60 -12.51
CA ILE A 16 -12.37 -33.90 -11.27
C ILE A 16 -12.45 -34.91 -10.11
N LEU A 17 -11.58 -34.69 -9.12
CA LEU A 17 -11.53 -35.46 -7.88
C LEU A 17 -12.83 -35.30 -7.08
N GLU A 18 -13.27 -36.38 -6.44
CA GLU A 18 -14.40 -36.33 -5.52
C GLU A 18 -13.98 -35.64 -4.21
N ASN A 19 -14.82 -34.75 -3.68
CA ASN A 19 -14.60 -34.17 -2.35
C ASN A 19 -14.83 -35.25 -1.27
N ARG A 20 -13.73 -35.77 -0.73
CA ARG A 20 -13.74 -36.80 0.33
C ARG A 20 -13.65 -36.24 1.75
N SER A 21 -13.69 -34.92 1.91
CA SER A 21 -13.57 -34.29 3.24
C SER A 21 -14.73 -34.62 4.19
N GLY A 22 -15.88 -35.00 3.64
CA GLY A 22 -17.13 -35.17 4.36
C GLY A 22 -17.75 -33.85 4.87
N GLY A 23 -17.10 -32.71 4.62
CA GLY A 23 -17.63 -31.38 4.90
C GLY A 23 -18.07 -30.65 3.62
N GLU A 24 -18.84 -29.58 3.79
CA GLU A 24 -19.30 -28.74 2.68
C GLU A 24 -18.14 -27.94 2.06
N VAL A 25 -17.88 -28.16 0.77
CA VAL A 25 -16.96 -27.36 -0.05
C VAL A 25 -17.79 -26.56 -1.05
N VAL A 26 -17.85 -25.24 -0.85
CA VAL A 26 -18.62 -24.32 -1.69
C VAL A 26 -17.76 -23.82 -2.85
N LEU A 27 -18.29 -23.89 -4.07
CA LEU A 27 -17.71 -23.33 -5.29
C LEU A 27 -18.62 -22.27 -5.89
N SER A 28 -18.05 -21.20 -6.44
CA SER A 28 -18.77 -20.29 -7.32
C SER A 28 -19.00 -20.94 -8.70
N ILE A 29 -19.81 -20.31 -9.55
CA ILE A 29 -19.91 -20.71 -10.97
C ILE A 29 -18.58 -20.51 -11.70
N GLY A 30 -17.82 -19.45 -11.39
CA GLY A 30 -16.52 -19.17 -12.00
C GLY A 30 -15.48 -20.27 -11.71
N GLU A 31 -15.34 -20.64 -10.43
CA GLU A 31 -14.48 -21.74 -9.99
C GLU A 31 -14.91 -23.07 -10.62
N SER A 32 -16.22 -23.31 -10.74
CA SER A 32 -16.77 -24.52 -11.37
C SER A 32 -16.42 -24.61 -12.85
N LEU A 33 -16.53 -23.50 -13.59
CA LEU A 33 -16.14 -23.43 -15.00
C LEU A 33 -14.64 -23.66 -15.18
N LEU A 34 -13.80 -23.08 -14.32
CA LEU A 34 -12.36 -23.30 -14.37
C LEU A 34 -11.99 -24.78 -14.14
N LEU A 35 -12.68 -25.49 -13.25
CA LEU A 35 -12.48 -26.93 -13.08
C LEU A 35 -12.89 -27.74 -14.32
N VAL A 36 -14.01 -27.37 -14.96
CA VAL A 36 -14.45 -27.97 -16.22
C VAL A 36 -13.42 -27.76 -17.32
N MET A 37 -12.92 -26.52 -17.46
CA MET A 37 -11.91 -26.16 -18.44
C MET A 37 -10.62 -26.96 -18.22
N ASP A 38 -10.18 -27.10 -16.97
CA ASP A 38 -8.99 -27.88 -16.64
C ASP A 38 -9.15 -29.36 -16.99
N ALA A 39 -10.30 -29.96 -16.67
CA ALA A 39 -10.63 -31.33 -17.04
C ALA A 39 -10.64 -31.55 -18.56
N CYS A 40 -11.21 -30.60 -19.33
CA CYS A 40 -11.22 -30.65 -20.78
C CYS A 40 -9.80 -30.54 -21.38
N ILE A 41 -8.93 -29.70 -20.79
CA ILE A 41 -7.55 -29.56 -21.24
C ILE A 41 -6.74 -30.83 -20.94
N GLN A 42 -6.85 -31.40 -19.73
CA GLN A 42 -6.19 -32.67 -19.39
C GLN A 42 -6.66 -33.83 -20.28
N ALA A 43 -7.91 -33.78 -20.72
CA ALA A 43 -8.50 -34.77 -21.63
C ALA A 43 -8.18 -34.56 -23.11
N ASN A 44 -7.43 -33.50 -23.49
CA ASN A 44 -7.18 -33.11 -24.87
C ASN A 44 -8.46 -33.01 -25.71
N VAL A 45 -9.48 -32.33 -25.16
CA VAL A 45 -10.74 -32.07 -25.87
C VAL A 45 -10.51 -31.11 -27.04
N ASP A 46 -11.34 -31.23 -28.08
CA ASP A 46 -11.36 -30.37 -29.25
C ASP A 46 -11.31 -28.87 -28.89
N SER A 47 -10.46 -28.11 -29.57
CA SER A 47 -10.23 -26.68 -29.32
C SER A 47 -11.51 -25.85 -29.45
N THR A 48 -12.46 -26.25 -30.30
CA THR A 48 -13.74 -25.55 -30.45
C THR A 48 -14.56 -25.55 -29.17
N ILE A 49 -14.47 -26.59 -28.34
CA ILE A 49 -15.15 -26.67 -27.04
C ILE A 49 -14.43 -25.78 -26.03
N ILE A 50 -13.10 -25.76 -26.05
CA ILE A 50 -12.29 -24.87 -25.19
C ILE A 50 -12.62 -23.41 -25.51
N ASP A 51 -12.71 -23.04 -26.78
CA ASP A 51 -13.10 -21.69 -27.22
C ASP A 51 -14.50 -21.30 -26.74
N GLN A 52 -15.46 -22.22 -26.81
CA GLN A 52 -16.82 -21.99 -26.28
C GLN A 52 -16.82 -21.80 -24.76
N LEU A 53 -15.99 -22.54 -24.02
CA LEU A 53 -15.81 -22.36 -22.58
C LEU A 53 -15.12 -21.03 -22.26
N ASN A 54 -14.10 -20.63 -23.02
CA ASN A 54 -13.43 -19.34 -22.89
C ASN A 54 -14.42 -18.18 -23.12
N LEU A 55 -15.24 -18.29 -24.17
CA LEU A 55 -16.32 -17.34 -24.47
C LEU A 55 -17.29 -17.25 -23.30
N LEU A 56 -17.80 -18.38 -22.80
CA LEU A 56 -18.72 -18.40 -21.66
C LEU A 56 -18.09 -17.83 -20.38
N TYR A 57 -16.81 -18.10 -20.13
CA TYR A 57 -16.09 -17.60 -18.96
C TYR A 57 -15.90 -16.07 -19.03
N ILE A 58 -15.49 -15.54 -20.19
CA ILE A 58 -15.18 -14.11 -20.34
C ILE A 58 -16.40 -13.23 -20.64
N GLU A 59 -17.49 -13.76 -21.22
CA GLU A 59 -18.69 -12.99 -21.55
C GLU A 59 -19.87 -13.26 -20.61
N GLY A 60 -19.82 -14.39 -19.89
CA GLY A 60 -20.88 -14.87 -19.02
C GLY A 60 -22.09 -15.45 -19.74
N ILE A 61 -23.12 -15.79 -18.96
CA ILE A 61 -24.35 -16.41 -19.47
C ILE A 61 -25.14 -15.38 -20.29
N LYS A 62 -25.42 -15.68 -21.56
CA LYS A 62 -26.19 -14.79 -22.46
C LYS A 62 -27.46 -15.43 -23.00
N SER A 63 -27.53 -16.74 -23.03
CA SER A 63 -28.65 -17.49 -23.57
C SER A 63 -29.26 -18.47 -22.56
N LYS A 64 -30.46 -18.97 -22.84
CA LYS A 64 -31.10 -20.00 -22.02
C LYS A 64 -30.32 -21.32 -22.07
N GLU A 65 -29.66 -21.59 -23.19
CA GLU A 65 -28.80 -22.74 -23.40
C GLU A 65 -27.58 -22.68 -22.48
N ASP A 66 -26.95 -21.50 -22.33
CA ASP A 66 -25.81 -21.32 -21.43
C ASP A 66 -26.23 -21.52 -19.97
N LEU A 67 -27.42 -21.02 -19.60
CA LEU A 67 -27.97 -21.25 -18.26
C LEU A 67 -28.25 -22.73 -17.99
N ARG A 68 -28.81 -23.44 -18.99
CA ARG A 68 -29.04 -24.88 -18.89
C ARG A 68 -27.72 -25.62 -18.72
N PHE A 69 -26.71 -25.27 -19.52
CA PHE A 69 -25.36 -25.81 -19.41
C PHE A 69 -24.74 -25.64 -18.00
N ILE A 70 -24.85 -24.44 -17.41
CA ILE A 70 -24.37 -24.19 -16.04
C ILE A 70 -25.10 -25.06 -15.01
N LYS A 71 -26.43 -25.20 -15.12
CA LYS A 71 -27.21 -26.07 -14.21
C LYS A 71 -26.76 -27.53 -14.29
N GLU A 72 -26.51 -28.02 -15.49
CA GLU A 72 -26.04 -29.41 -15.68
C GLU A 72 -24.64 -29.62 -15.09
N ILE A 73 -23.72 -28.64 -15.22
CA ILE A 73 -22.42 -28.68 -14.51
C ILE A 73 -22.62 -28.71 -13.00
N GLN A 74 -23.54 -27.88 -12.46
CA GLN A 74 -23.83 -27.84 -11.03
C GLN A 74 -24.29 -29.22 -10.52
N GLU A 75 -25.21 -29.86 -11.23
CA GLU A 75 -25.70 -31.21 -10.89
C GLU A 75 -24.57 -32.25 -10.90
N ILE A 76 -23.67 -32.19 -11.88
CA ILE A 76 -22.51 -33.10 -11.96
C ILE A 76 -21.54 -32.85 -10.80
N LEU A 77 -21.24 -31.59 -10.45
CA LEU A 77 -20.34 -31.27 -9.34
C LEU A 77 -20.96 -31.63 -7.97
N VAL A 78 -22.28 -31.55 -7.83
CA VAL A 78 -23.01 -32.09 -6.66
C VAL A 78 -22.79 -33.60 -6.53
N SER A 79 -22.80 -34.35 -7.63
CA SER A 79 -22.46 -35.79 -7.60
C SER A 79 -21.03 -36.08 -7.14
N LYS A 80 -20.13 -35.08 -7.24
CA LYS A 80 -18.75 -35.11 -6.75
C LYS A 80 -18.59 -34.52 -5.34
N LYS A 81 -19.70 -34.27 -4.62
CA LYS A 81 -19.76 -33.70 -3.27
C LYS A 81 -19.26 -32.25 -3.17
N TYR A 82 -19.37 -31.47 -4.24
CA TYR A 82 -19.19 -30.02 -4.21
C TYR A 82 -20.53 -29.30 -4.16
N ASN A 83 -20.61 -28.21 -3.41
CA ASN A 83 -21.80 -27.34 -3.40
C ASN A 83 -21.55 -26.12 -4.29
N VAL A 84 -22.13 -26.10 -5.48
CA VAL A 84 -21.98 -24.96 -6.40
C VAL A 84 -23.09 -23.94 -6.12
N LYS A 85 -22.71 -22.70 -5.79
CA LYS A 85 -23.66 -21.62 -5.55
C LYS A 85 -23.53 -20.52 -6.59
N SER A 86 -24.68 -19.96 -6.96
CA SER A 86 -24.84 -18.85 -7.90
C SER A 86 -25.37 -17.59 -7.22
N ASP A 87 -25.36 -17.55 -5.88
CA ASP A 87 -25.85 -16.41 -5.13
C ASP A 87 -24.85 -15.24 -5.18
N PRO A 88 -25.33 -14.00 -5.03
CA PRO A 88 -24.50 -12.80 -5.06
C PRO A 88 -23.25 -12.85 -4.18
N ILE A 89 -23.37 -13.41 -2.98
CA ILE A 89 -22.31 -13.39 -1.98
C ILE A 89 -21.19 -14.33 -2.44
N THR A 90 -21.55 -15.56 -2.82
CA THR A 90 -20.56 -16.53 -3.30
C THR A 90 -19.83 -16.04 -4.55
N ILE A 91 -20.53 -15.41 -5.49
CA ILE A 91 -19.88 -14.88 -6.70
C ILE A 91 -18.99 -13.67 -6.34
N ASN A 92 -19.42 -12.77 -5.46
CA ASN A 92 -18.60 -11.63 -5.01
C ASN A 92 -17.36 -12.06 -4.20
N GLU A 93 -17.37 -13.24 -3.59
CA GLU A 93 -16.24 -13.78 -2.82
C GLU A 93 -15.32 -14.69 -3.67
N ASP A 94 -15.58 -14.85 -4.97
CA ASP A 94 -14.75 -15.62 -5.90
C ASP A 94 -13.43 -14.92 -6.28
N PRO A 95 -12.31 -15.37 -5.71
CA PRO A 95 -11.02 -14.72 -5.94
C PRO A 95 -10.42 -14.92 -7.32
N THR A 96 -10.83 -15.99 -8.00
CA THR A 96 -10.15 -16.50 -9.19
C THR A 96 -10.35 -15.53 -10.34
N ARG A 97 -11.48 -14.82 -10.37
CA ARG A 97 -11.75 -13.79 -11.36
C ARG A 97 -10.79 -12.61 -11.23
N ARG A 98 -10.61 -12.06 -10.04
CA ARG A 98 -9.71 -10.91 -9.86
C ARG A 98 -8.26 -11.30 -10.14
N TYR A 99 -7.87 -12.51 -9.73
CA TYR A 99 -6.58 -13.07 -10.07
C TYR A 99 -6.38 -13.12 -11.59
N PHE A 100 -7.36 -13.68 -12.31
CA PHE A 100 -7.37 -13.75 -13.77
C PHE A 100 -7.26 -12.38 -14.44
N GLU A 101 -8.13 -11.42 -14.08
CA GLU A 101 -8.11 -10.09 -14.69
C GLU A 101 -6.81 -9.34 -14.41
N THR A 102 -6.22 -9.53 -13.23
CA THR A 102 -4.95 -8.90 -12.85
C THR A 102 -3.79 -9.48 -13.65
N GLN A 103 -3.74 -10.82 -13.79
CA GLN A 103 -2.75 -11.51 -14.61
C GLN A 103 -2.89 -11.15 -16.10
N LEU A 104 -4.13 -11.14 -16.60
CA LEU A 104 -4.42 -10.75 -17.97
C LEU A 104 -3.98 -9.31 -18.23
N ALA A 105 -4.35 -8.37 -17.35
CA ALA A 105 -3.92 -6.98 -17.47
C ALA A 105 -2.40 -6.84 -17.50
N TYR A 106 -1.68 -7.57 -16.64
CA TYR A 106 -0.22 -7.58 -16.65
C TYR A 106 0.36 -8.03 -18.01
N TYR A 107 -0.07 -9.18 -18.53
CA TYR A 107 0.43 -9.68 -19.82
C TYR A 107 0.03 -8.78 -21.00
N LEU A 108 -1.16 -8.17 -20.95
CA LEU A 108 -1.58 -7.19 -21.95
C LEU A 108 -0.68 -5.95 -21.94
N LEU A 109 -0.31 -5.43 -20.76
CA LEU A 109 0.62 -4.32 -20.65
C LEU A 109 1.99 -4.71 -21.20
N GLN A 110 2.50 -5.89 -20.84
CA GLN A 110 3.79 -6.39 -21.31
C GLN A 110 3.84 -6.53 -22.83
N ASN A 111 2.79 -7.07 -23.44
CA ASN A 111 2.75 -7.34 -24.87
C ASN A 111 2.49 -6.09 -25.73
N ASN A 112 1.73 -5.11 -25.22
CA ASN A 112 1.18 -4.05 -26.07
C ASN A 112 1.71 -2.65 -25.76
N ALA A 113 2.18 -2.38 -24.54
CA ALA A 113 2.48 -1.00 -24.11
C ALA A 113 3.65 -0.36 -24.89
N GLU A 114 4.67 -1.13 -25.25
CA GLU A 114 5.84 -0.61 -25.98
C GLU A 114 5.50 -0.21 -27.43
N GLU A 115 4.50 -0.85 -28.01
CA GLU A 115 4.12 -0.69 -29.41
C GLU A 115 3.06 0.40 -29.64
N LEU A 116 2.71 1.17 -28.60
CA LEU A 116 1.84 2.34 -28.76
C LEU A 116 2.57 3.46 -29.51
N ASN A 117 1.82 4.22 -30.31
CA ASN A 117 2.35 5.38 -31.02
C ASN A 117 2.53 6.56 -30.06
N GLN A 118 3.77 6.78 -29.64
CA GLN A 118 4.11 7.81 -28.67
C GLN A 118 3.75 9.23 -29.15
N ASN A 119 3.89 9.52 -30.45
CA ASN A 119 3.59 10.85 -30.98
C ASN A 119 2.09 11.14 -30.92
N GLU A 120 1.25 10.17 -31.30
CA GLU A 120 -0.21 10.30 -31.19
C GLU A 120 -0.66 10.45 -29.72
N LEU A 121 -0.07 9.68 -28.80
CA LEU A 121 -0.35 9.78 -27.36
C LEU A 121 -0.02 11.17 -26.81
N VAL A 122 1.17 11.70 -27.14
CA VAL A 122 1.63 13.01 -26.69
C VAL A 122 0.74 14.11 -27.28
N GLU A 123 0.45 14.05 -28.58
CA GLU A 123 -0.40 15.05 -29.25
C GLU A 123 -1.82 15.05 -28.68
N PHE A 124 -2.41 13.87 -28.48
CA PHE A 124 -3.72 13.73 -27.83
C PHE A 124 -3.69 14.35 -26.42
N THR A 125 -2.70 14.00 -25.60
CA THR A 125 -2.52 14.54 -24.24
C THR A 125 -2.38 16.06 -24.24
N GLN A 126 -1.62 16.62 -25.19
CA GLN A 126 -1.46 18.06 -25.36
C GLN A 126 -2.77 18.75 -25.75
N ASN A 127 -3.57 18.15 -26.63
CA ASN A 127 -4.87 18.71 -27.02
C ASN A 127 -5.84 18.75 -25.83
N LEU A 128 -5.88 17.66 -25.03
CA LEU A 128 -6.67 17.64 -23.80
C LEU A 128 -6.22 18.71 -22.81
N ARG A 129 -4.90 18.90 -22.65
CA ARG A 129 -4.35 19.95 -21.80
C ARG A 129 -4.73 21.33 -22.32
N LYS A 130 -4.53 21.64 -23.62
CA LYS A 130 -4.94 22.93 -24.21
C LYS A 130 -6.41 23.22 -23.94
N ARG A 131 -7.26 22.20 -24.10
CA ARG A 131 -8.69 22.33 -23.83
C ARG A 131 -8.98 22.73 -22.39
N LEU A 132 -8.42 22.02 -21.42
CA LEU A 132 -8.61 22.31 -19.99
C LEU A 132 -8.31 23.78 -19.65
N TYR A 133 -7.26 24.35 -20.26
CA TYR A 133 -6.82 25.73 -20.00
C TYR A 133 -7.59 26.77 -20.82
N SER A 134 -8.34 26.35 -21.84
CA SER A 134 -9.17 27.21 -22.68
C SER A 134 -10.62 27.35 -22.20
N LEU A 135 -11.04 26.51 -21.25
CA LEU A 135 -12.42 26.53 -20.75
C LEU A 135 -12.66 27.81 -19.93
N PRO A 136 -13.84 28.45 -20.07
CA PRO A 136 -14.22 29.57 -19.23
C PRO A 136 -14.49 29.05 -17.81
N ALA A 137 -13.57 29.32 -16.89
CA ALA A 137 -13.57 28.93 -15.47
C ALA A 137 -13.13 27.50 -15.12
N PRO A 138 -11.84 27.15 -15.23
CA PRO A 138 -11.23 26.38 -14.17
C PRO A 138 -10.93 27.35 -13.03
N ASP A 139 -11.62 27.25 -11.90
CA ASP A 139 -11.13 27.86 -10.65
C ASP A 139 -9.65 27.48 -10.51
N ASP A 140 -8.75 28.39 -10.09
CA ASP A 140 -7.29 28.16 -10.00
C ASP A 140 -6.91 26.79 -9.40
N THR A 141 -7.76 26.30 -8.49
CA THR A 141 -7.75 24.98 -7.87
C THR A 141 -7.72 23.82 -8.89
N HIS A 142 -8.53 23.81 -9.95
CA HIS A 142 -8.59 22.72 -10.94
C HIS A 142 -7.30 22.64 -11.78
N ILE A 143 -6.77 23.78 -12.22
CA ILE A 143 -5.48 23.84 -12.93
C ILE A 143 -4.36 23.38 -12.00
N LYS A 144 -4.33 23.87 -10.75
CA LYS A 144 -3.33 23.45 -9.75
C LYS A 144 -3.39 21.94 -9.53
N LYS A 145 -4.57 21.34 -9.36
CA LYS A 145 -4.75 19.89 -9.25
C LYS A 145 -4.23 19.16 -10.48
N ALA A 146 -4.60 19.61 -11.69
CA ALA A 146 -4.14 18.99 -12.93
C ALA A 146 -2.62 18.99 -13.05
N GLU A 147 -1.96 20.11 -12.76
CA GLU A 147 -0.50 20.23 -12.78
C GLU A 147 0.18 19.27 -11.78
N LYS A 148 -0.36 19.17 -10.56
CA LYS A 148 0.16 18.25 -9.54
C LYS A 148 0.06 16.79 -9.99
N ILE A 149 -1.09 16.39 -10.53
CA ILE A 149 -1.31 15.04 -11.05
C ILE A 149 -0.35 14.75 -12.22
N LEU A 150 -0.26 15.64 -13.21
CA LEU A 150 0.58 15.45 -14.40
C LEU A 150 2.09 15.34 -14.08
N LYS A 151 2.54 15.97 -12.99
CA LYS A 151 3.90 15.87 -12.46
C LYS A 151 4.12 14.63 -11.57
N GLY A 152 3.05 13.98 -11.12
CA GLY A 152 3.11 12.86 -10.19
C GLY A 152 3.40 13.29 -8.74
N GLU A 153 2.89 14.45 -8.33
CA GLU A 153 3.07 15.02 -6.98
C GLU A 153 1.85 14.67 -6.09
N MET A 154 2.08 14.00 -4.94
CA MET A 154 1.01 13.71 -3.96
C MET A 154 0.74 14.91 -3.07
N ASP A 155 0.02 15.90 -3.60
CA ASP A 155 -0.29 17.14 -2.91
C ASP A 155 -1.58 17.01 -2.08
N THR A 156 -1.69 17.75 -0.97
CA THR A 156 -2.87 17.71 -0.08
C THR A 156 -4.12 18.28 -0.72
N ILE A 157 -3.98 19.05 -1.80
CA ILE A 157 -5.11 19.52 -2.62
C ILE A 157 -5.80 18.38 -3.38
N LEU A 158 -5.11 17.24 -3.56
CA LEU A 158 -5.62 16.09 -4.28
C LEU A 158 -6.51 15.21 -3.40
N ASN A 159 -7.64 14.78 -3.93
CA ASN A 159 -8.46 13.75 -3.28
C ASN A 159 -7.79 12.36 -3.42
N LYS A 160 -8.38 11.33 -2.78
CA LYS A 160 -7.87 9.93 -2.83
C LYS A 160 -7.58 9.46 -4.25
N TYR A 161 -8.49 9.75 -5.20
CA TYR A 161 -8.40 9.26 -6.57
C TYR A 161 -7.42 10.05 -7.43
N GLU A 162 -7.40 11.36 -7.28
CA GLU A 162 -6.40 12.24 -7.90
C GLU A 162 -4.98 11.86 -7.41
N THR A 163 -4.84 11.52 -6.14
CA THR A 163 -3.60 10.99 -5.56
C THR A 163 -3.21 9.64 -6.16
N GLU A 164 -4.17 8.73 -6.42
CA GLU A 164 -3.91 7.46 -7.12
C GLU A 164 -3.34 7.68 -8.54
N TYR A 165 -3.87 8.66 -9.27
CA TYR A 165 -3.32 9.04 -10.57
C TYR A 165 -1.94 9.69 -10.48
N ALA A 166 -1.72 10.56 -9.49
CA ALA A 166 -0.39 11.12 -9.26
C ALA A 166 0.62 10.00 -8.92
N GLN A 167 0.23 9.00 -8.11
CA GLN A 167 1.07 7.85 -7.74
C GLN A 167 1.52 7.06 -8.95
N ILE A 168 0.58 6.63 -9.81
CA ILE A 168 0.95 5.86 -10.99
C ILE A 168 1.83 6.69 -11.95
N ILE A 169 1.54 7.98 -12.14
CA ILE A 169 2.33 8.88 -12.98
C ILE A 169 3.76 9.02 -12.44
N SER A 170 3.92 9.20 -11.12
CA SER A 170 5.23 9.29 -10.45
C SER A 170 6.06 8.03 -10.67
N MET A 171 5.43 6.85 -10.57
CA MET A 171 6.09 5.57 -10.76
C MET A 171 6.47 5.33 -12.23
N LEU A 172 5.58 5.72 -13.15
CA LEU A 172 5.81 5.55 -14.60
C LEU A 172 6.96 6.44 -15.06
N ALA A 173 7.03 7.66 -14.51
CA ALA A 173 8.14 8.58 -14.74
C ALA A 173 9.48 8.02 -14.21
N LYS A 174 9.47 7.25 -13.11
CA LYS A 174 10.66 6.62 -12.52
C LYS A 174 11.08 5.32 -13.21
N ASN A 175 10.33 4.82 -14.19
CA ASN A 175 10.53 3.51 -14.82
C ASN A 175 10.59 2.35 -13.80
N SER A 176 9.90 2.48 -12.68
CA SER A 176 10.05 1.56 -11.54
C SER A 176 9.20 0.30 -11.65
N PHE A 177 8.89 -0.17 -12.87
CA PHE A 177 7.92 -1.25 -13.12
C PHE A 177 8.56 -2.56 -13.56
N TYR A 178 8.22 -3.63 -12.84
CA TYR A 178 8.72 -4.98 -13.11
C TYR A 178 8.22 -5.50 -14.47
N GLY A 179 9.15 -5.95 -15.32
CA GLY A 179 8.85 -6.57 -16.60
C GLY A 179 8.47 -5.61 -17.74
N LEU A 180 8.41 -4.30 -17.49
CA LEU A 180 8.11 -3.31 -18.54
C LEU A 180 9.38 -2.57 -19.00
N SER A 181 9.52 -2.36 -20.30
CA SER A 181 10.62 -1.58 -20.86
C SER A 181 10.48 -0.09 -20.55
N LYS A 182 11.58 0.67 -20.61
CA LYS A 182 11.54 2.14 -20.47
C LYS A 182 10.59 2.79 -21.49
N LYS A 183 10.50 2.22 -22.70
CA LYS A 183 9.60 2.72 -23.75
C LYS A 183 8.13 2.43 -23.40
N ALA A 184 7.82 1.23 -22.91
CA ALA A 184 6.50 0.92 -22.37
C ALA A 184 6.11 1.88 -21.24
N CYS A 185 7.00 2.13 -20.27
CA CYS A 185 6.76 3.07 -19.18
C CYS A 185 6.45 4.50 -19.68
N LYS A 186 7.17 4.98 -20.70
CA LYS A 186 6.91 6.30 -21.32
C LYS A 186 5.54 6.35 -22.01
N ASN A 187 5.16 5.31 -22.74
CA ASN A 187 3.86 5.25 -23.40
C ASN A 187 2.71 5.21 -22.37
N LEU A 188 2.86 4.40 -21.33
CA LEU A 188 1.89 4.31 -20.24
C LEU A 188 1.81 5.60 -19.43
N LEU A 189 2.91 6.33 -19.27
CA LEU A 189 2.94 7.65 -18.62
C LEU A 189 2.02 8.64 -19.34
N GLU A 190 2.13 8.73 -20.67
CA GLU A 190 1.27 9.60 -21.47
C GLU A 190 -0.19 9.13 -21.45
N LEU A 191 -0.41 7.81 -21.48
CA LEU A 191 -1.76 7.26 -21.36
C LEU A 191 -2.42 7.61 -20.01
N ALA A 192 -1.69 7.48 -18.90
CA ALA A 192 -2.15 7.86 -17.56
C ALA A 192 -2.47 9.36 -17.48
N ARG A 193 -1.60 10.21 -18.04
CA ARG A 193 -1.82 11.66 -18.12
C ARG A 193 -3.07 12.02 -18.92
N SER A 194 -3.23 11.43 -20.10
CA SER A 194 -4.41 11.65 -20.95
C SER A 194 -5.70 11.21 -20.27
N THR A 195 -5.63 10.15 -19.46
CA THR A 195 -6.78 9.63 -18.70
C THR A 195 -7.20 10.63 -17.62
N SER A 196 -6.27 11.13 -16.81
CA SER A 196 -6.55 12.14 -15.78
C SER A 196 -7.10 13.42 -16.41
N LEU A 197 -6.50 13.90 -17.50
CA LEU A 197 -6.99 15.08 -18.21
C LEU A 197 -8.38 14.88 -18.80
N SER A 198 -8.67 13.72 -19.39
CA SER A 198 -10.01 13.40 -19.91
C SER A 198 -11.07 13.48 -18.82
N THR A 199 -10.78 12.93 -17.64
CA THR A 199 -11.71 13.00 -16.50
C THR A 199 -11.97 14.44 -16.03
N LEU A 200 -10.92 15.27 -15.93
CA LEU A 200 -11.06 16.68 -15.54
C LEU A 200 -11.81 17.50 -16.59
N ASN A 201 -11.46 17.33 -17.87
CA ASN A 201 -12.14 17.96 -18.98
C ASN A 201 -13.65 17.62 -18.96
N THR A 202 -14.01 16.36 -18.77
CA THR A 202 -15.43 15.96 -18.70
C THR A 202 -16.16 16.49 -17.47
N GLN A 203 -15.47 16.74 -16.36
CA GLN A 203 -16.07 17.34 -15.16
C GLN A 203 -16.39 18.82 -15.34
N ILE A 204 -15.56 19.56 -16.07
CA ILE A 204 -15.66 21.03 -16.20
C ILE A 204 -16.40 21.43 -17.47
N ASP A 205 -16.16 20.72 -18.58
CA ASP A 205 -16.71 21.06 -19.89
C ASP A 205 -18.09 20.45 -20.11
N GLN A 206 -19.13 21.26 -19.92
CA GLN A 206 -20.52 20.88 -20.17
C GLN A 206 -20.82 20.66 -21.66
N THR A 207 -19.95 21.08 -22.58
CA THR A 207 -20.13 20.91 -24.03
C THR A 207 -19.64 19.55 -24.56
N MET A 208 -19.13 18.69 -23.68
CA MET A 208 -18.61 17.37 -24.04
C MET A 208 -19.66 16.50 -24.75
N PRO A 209 -19.30 15.86 -25.89
CA PRO A 209 -20.26 15.10 -26.69
C PRO A 209 -20.86 13.95 -25.89
N ALA A 210 -22.09 13.59 -26.26
CA ALA A 210 -22.97 12.60 -25.64
C ALA A 210 -23.60 13.02 -24.32
N ASP A 211 -24.85 13.46 -24.43
CA ASP A 211 -25.82 13.48 -23.34
C ASP A 211 -26.50 12.11 -23.32
N ILE A 212 -25.94 11.18 -22.55
CA ILE A 212 -26.31 9.76 -22.68
C ILE A 212 -27.67 9.51 -22.03
N TYR A 213 -28.06 10.29 -21.01
CA TYR A 213 -29.40 10.32 -20.42
C TYR A 213 -29.54 11.61 -19.58
N SER A 214 -30.61 12.38 -19.83
CA SER A 214 -31.06 13.54 -19.05
C SER A 214 -30.70 13.51 -17.56
N ASP A 215 -30.02 14.56 -17.08
CA ASP A 215 -29.80 15.04 -15.70
C ASP A 215 -29.34 14.07 -14.59
N SER A 216 -29.12 12.78 -14.84
CA SER A 216 -29.00 11.81 -13.72
C SER A 216 -27.82 10.84 -13.73
N VAL A 217 -26.89 10.87 -14.69
CA VAL A 217 -25.65 10.06 -14.58
C VAL A 217 -24.41 10.90 -14.24
N PHE A 218 -24.53 12.23 -14.32
CA PHE A 218 -23.46 13.17 -13.97
C PHE A 218 -23.92 14.36 -13.10
N THR A 219 -25.02 14.24 -12.36
CA THR A 219 -25.19 15.11 -11.19
C THR A 219 -24.23 14.62 -10.11
N MET A 220 -23.19 15.42 -9.87
CA MET A 220 -22.05 15.16 -8.98
C MET A 220 -22.40 14.28 -7.75
N GLY A 221 -21.99 13.01 -7.79
CA GLY A 221 -21.74 12.25 -6.56
C GLY A 221 -20.49 12.83 -5.90
N MET A 222 -20.57 13.13 -4.60
CA MET A 222 -19.57 13.88 -3.81
C MET A 222 -18.13 13.32 -3.77
N ASP A 223 -17.79 12.28 -4.55
CA ASP A 223 -16.47 11.67 -4.62
C ASP A 223 -15.78 11.81 -6.00
N GLY A 224 -16.41 12.47 -6.97
CA GLY A 224 -15.81 12.73 -8.29
C GLY A 224 -15.81 11.55 -9.26
N ARG A 225 -16.48 10.43 -8.93
CA ARG A 225 -16.56 9.24 -9.81
C ARG A 225 -17.87 9.03 -10.55
N GLY A 226 -18.79 9.99 -10.56
CA GLY A 226 -20.06 9.85 -11.29
C GLY A 226 -20.86 8.62 -10.80
N ARG A 227 -20.96 8.45 -9.48
CA ARG A 227 -21.82 7.45 -8.84
C ARG A 227 -23.12 8.13 -8.42
N ILE A 228 -24.25 7.57 -8.84
CA ILE A 228 -25.58 7.97 -8.35
C ILE A 228 -25.72 7.42 -6.93
N ILE A 229 -25.71 8.27 -5.91
CA ILE A 229 -25.86 7.86 -4.51
C ILE A 229 -27.23 8.33 -4.01
N LYS A 230 -27.99 7.44 -3.37
CA LYS A 230 -29.24 7.80 -2.68
C LYS A 230 -28.87 8.58 -1.42
N LYS A 231 -29.40 9.81 -1.27
CA LYS A 231 -29.29 10.57 -0.02
C LYS A 231 -29.85 9.74 1.13
N GLU A 232 -29.12 9.74 2.24
CA GLU A 232 -29.39 9.02 3.49
C GLU A 232 -29.01 7.54 3.46
N HIS A 233 -27.74 7.24 3.75
CA HIS A 233 -27.27 6.15 4.63
C HIS A 233 -25.75 6.00 4.52
N ASP A 234 -24.99 6.92 5.12
CA ASP A 234 -23.56 6.74 5.38
C ASP A 234 -23.36 5.73 6.50
N LYS A 235 -23.28 4.44 6.16
CA LYS A 235 -22.54 3.44 6.94
C LYS A 235 -21.86 2.45 6.00
N VAL A 236 -20.61 2.75 5.68
CA VAL A 236 -19.63 1.74 5.26
C VAL A 236 -19.62 0.63 6.32
N ARG A 237 -20.12 -0.56 5.98
CA ARG A 237 -19.95 -1.74 6.82
C ARG A 237 -18.55 -2.30 6.60
N THR A 238 -17.54 -1.68 7.20
CA THR A 238 -16.30 -2.41 7.55
C THR A 238 -16.58 -3.25 8.79
N THR A 239 -17.28 -4.37 8.60
CA THR A 239 -17.30 -5.46 9.56
C THR A 239 -16.48 -6.63 9.02
N ALA A 240 -15.19 -6.38 8.83
CA ALA A 240 -14.19 -7.43 8.90
C ALA A 240 -13.87 -7.64 10.38
N LYS A 241 -14.71 -8.42 11.07
CA LYS A 241 -14.54 -8.83 12.47
C LYS A 241 -14.47 -10.35 12.54
N GLY A 242 -13.29 -10.91 12.83
CA GLY A 242 -13.11 -12.29 13.28
C GLY A 242 -11.93 -13.03 12.66
N LEU A 243 -11.06 -13.62 13.51
CA LEU A 243 -9.76 -14.17 13.13
C LEU A 243 -9.75 -15.66 12.71
N MET A 244 -10.90 -16.35 12.59
CA MET A 244 -10.98 -17.74 12.07
C MET A 244 -12.32 -18.06 11.37
N LYS A 245 -12.82 -17.19 10.49
CA LYS A 245 -13.72 -17.58 9.39
C LYS A 245 -13.02 -17.20 8.10
N SER A 246 -12.42 -18.21 7.46
CA SER A 246 -11.66 -18.16 6.21
C SER A 246 -11.05 -16.80 5.88
N ILE A 247 -9.77 -16.60 6.23
CA ILE A 247 -8.93 -15.90 5.27
C ILE A 247 -8.96 -16.79 4.03
N SER A 248 -9.73 -16.39 3.05
CA SER A 248 -9.42 -16.59 1.66
C SER A 248 -10.39 -15.65 0.93
N PRO A 249 -10.01 -14.93 -0.13
CA PRO A 249 -9.00 -15.41 -1.07
C PRO A 249 -8.42 -14.34 -2.01
N LEU A 250 -8.29 -13.08 -1.61
CA LEU A 250 -7.50 -12.17 -2.46
C LEU A 250 -6.09 -12.75 -2.57
N PRO A 251 -5.49 -12.78 -3.78
CA PRO A 251 -4.10 -13.17 -3.90
C PRO A 251 -3.33 -12.45 -2.79
N MET A 252 -2.66 -13.22 -1.94
CA MET A 252 -1.71 -12.63 -1.02
C MET A 252 -0.80 -11.73 -1.85
N TYR A 253 -0.27 -10.66 -1.26
CA TYR A 253 0.64 -9.71 -1.91
C TYR A 253 1.75 -10.40 -2.75
N TYR A 254 2.04 -11.68 -2.46
CA TYR A 254 2.97 -12.59 -3.12
C TYR A 254 2.44 -13.33 -4.37
N ASP A 255 1.13 -13.51 -4.56
CA ASP A 255 0.55 -14.38 -5.60
C ASP A 255 0.49 -13.73 -7.00
N VAL A 256 0.57 -12.40 -7.08
CA VAL A 256 0.64 -11.63 -8.34
C VAL A 256 2.10 -11.31 -8.72
N ALA A 257 3.06 -11.60 -7.83
CA ALA A 257 4.45 -11.18 -8.01
C ALA A 257 5.51 -12.28 -7.84
N ASN A 258 5.15 -13.56 -7.67
CA ASN A 258 6.14 -14.64 -7.63
C ASN A 258 5.59 -15.97 -8.19
N ALA A 259 5.85 -16.23 -9.47
CA ALA A 259 5.95 -17.61 -9.94
C ALA A 259 7.34 -18.12 -9.47
N VAL A 260 7.35 -18.77 -8.30
CA VAL A 260 8.34 -19.78 -7.89
C VAL A 260 9.81 -19.37 -8.07
N ASP A 261 10.29 -18.41 -7.24
CA ASP A 261 11.65 -18.33 -6.67
C ASP A 261 11.95 -16.89 -6.19
N SER A 262 11.36 -16.49 -5.05
CA SER A 262 11.75 -15.25 -4.37
C SER A 262 12.91 -15.51 -3.41
N GLN A 263 14.14 -15.51 -3.93
CA GLN A 263 15.33 -15.33 -3.07
C GLN A 263 15.59 -13.84 -2.90
N TYR A 264 15.54 -13.39 -1.65
CA TYR A 264 15.99 -12.06 -1.25
C TYR A 264 17.52 -12.03 -1.39
N ASP A 265 18.04 -11.36 -2.42
CA ASP A 265 19.49 -11.20 -2.58
C ASP A 265 19.98 -10.03 -1.72
N GLU A 266 20.51 -10.34 -0.54
CA GLU A 266 21.05 -9.37 0.42
C GLU A 266 22.22 -8.52 -0.16
N LYS A 267 22.83 -8.94 -1.28
CA LYS A 267 24.01 -8.25 -1.83
C LYS A 267 23.69 -7.10 -2.78
N THR A 268 22.53 -7.08 -3.43
CA THR A 268 22.22 -6.12 -4.50
C THR A 268 21.23 -5.02 -4.11
N LYS A 269 20.46 -5.20 -3.02
CA LYS A 269 19.40 -4.26 -2.60
C LYS A 269 18.41 -3.86 -3.71
N GLU A 270 18.22 -4.68 -4.75
CA GLU A 270 17.19 -4.42 -5.76
C GLU A 270 15.89 -5.17 -5.40
N GLN A 271 14.79 -4.41 -5.35
CA GLN A 271 13.44 -4.97 -5.18
C GLN A 271 12.99 -5.65 -6.48
N THR A 272 12.75 -6.96 -6.43
CA THR A 272 12.19 -7.76 -7.54
C THR A 272 10.65 -7.84 -7.50
N ALA A 273 9.97 -6.91 -6.84
CA ALA A 273 8.51 -6.91 -6.73
C ALA A 273 7.85 -6.14 -7.88
N SER A 274 6.73 -6.64 -8.43
CA SER A 274 5.84 -5.81 -9.24
C SER A 274 5.24 -4.71 -8.34
N PRO A 275 5.42 -3.42 -8.68
CA PRO A 275 5.01 -2.32 -7.82
C PRO A 275 3.50 -2.00 -7.97
N PHE A 276 2.80 -2.70 -8.86
CA PHE A 276 1.35 -2.61 -9.01
C PHE A 276 0.69 -3.57 -8.03
N GLN A 277 0.54 -3.13 -6.79
CA GLN A 277 -0.25 -3.86 -5.80
C GLN A 277 -1.44 -3.02 -5.37
N ARG A 278 -2.64 -3.60 -5.53
CA ARG A 278 -3.80 -3.45 -4.63
C ARG A 278 -4.97 -4.39 -4.97
N SER A 279 -5.59 -4.92 -3.92
CA SER A 279 -7.01 -5.28 -3.84
C SER A 279 -7.43 -5.11 -2.36
N ALA A 280 -8.55 -4.50 -1.96
CA ALA A 280 -9.81 -4.18 -2.63
C ALA A 280 -10.37 -2.80 -2.19
N ASP A 281 -11.38 -2.31 -2.92
CA ASP A 281 -12.58 -1.69 -2.32
C ASP A 281 -13.77 -2.09 -3.20
N GLN A 282 -14.64 -2.97 -2.69
CA GLN A 282 -15.88 -3.34 -3.36
C GLN A 282 -16.90 -2.20 -3.17
N ALA A 283 -17.46 -1.74 -4.30
CA ALA A 283 -18.55 -0.77 -4.29
C ALA A 283 -19.83 -1.39 -3.71
N THR A 284 -20.58 -0.59 -2.96
CA THR A 284 -21.91 -0.94 -2.48
C THR A 284 -22.84 -1.24 -3.66
N PHE A 285 -23.55 -2.36 -3.59
CA PHE A 285 -24.50 -2.83 -4.58
C PHE A 285 -25.79 -2.00 -4.59
N MET A 286 -26.13 -1.42 -5.75
CA MET A 286 -27.40 -0.72 -5.99
C MET A 286 -28.41 -1.68 -6.64
N ILE A 287 -29.09 -2.46 -5.79
CA ILE A 287 -30.06 -3.50 -6.21
C ILE A 287 -31.20 -2.94 -7.08
N GLU A 288 -31.50 -1.64 -6.94
CA GLU A 288 -32.59 -0.98 -7.63
C GLU A 288 -32.28 -0.63 -9.09
N SER A 289 -31.01 -0.65 -9.51
CA SER A 289 -30.67 -0.27 -10.88
C SER A 289 -30.88 -1.43 -11.88
N ARG A 290 -31.59 -1.15 -12.97
CA ARG A 290 -31.90 -2.14 -14.02
C ARG A 290 -30.64 -2.78 -14.62
N TRP A 291 -29.57 -2.00 -14.76
CA TRP A 291 -28.31 -2.49 -15.33
C TRP A 291 -27.60 -3.43 -14.34
N THR A 292 -27.64 -3.18 -13.02
CA THR A 292 -27.14 -4.12 -12.00
C THR A 292 -27.86 -5.47 -12.11
N GLN A 293 -29.19 -5.47 -12.25
CA GLN A 293 -29.97 -6.70 -12.39
C GLN A 293 -29.59 -7.49 -13.66
N LEU A 294 -29.24 -6.79 -14.74
CA LEU A 294 -28.69 -7.41 -15.97
C LEU A 294 -27.28 -7.99 -15.77
N LEU A 295 -26.48 -7.50 -14.83
CA LEU A 295 -25.19 -8.13 -14.49
C LEU A 295 -25.39 -9.43 -13.73
N PHE A 296 -26.29 -9.42 -12.75
CA PHE A 296 -26.63 -10.60 -11.95
C PHE A 296 -27.17 -11.76 -12.80
N SER A 297 -27.90 -11.46 -13.87
CA SER A 297 -28.39 -12.51 -14.78
C SER A 297 -27.28 -13.25 -15.53
N ARG A 298 -26.07 -12.67 -15.64
CA ARG A 298 -24.92 -13.32 -16.30
C ARG A 298 -24.18 -14.33 -15.42
N MET A 299 -24.40 -14.30 -14.10
CA MET A 299 -23.96 -15.26 -13.05
C MET A 299 -22.46 -15.62 -12.95
N THR A 300 -21.60 -15.14 -13.85
CA THR A 300 -20.15 -15.36 -13.81
C THR A 300 -19.34 -14.10 -13.54
N GLN A 301 -19.98 -12.92 -13.55
CA GLN A 301 -19.29 -11.62 -13.51
C GLN A 301 -19.98 -10.64 -12.58
N LEU A 302 -19.41 -10.45 -11.39
CA LEU A 302 -20.08 -9.75 -10.32
C LEU A 302 -19.10 -9.03 -9.39
N TYR A 303 -18.42 -8.02 -9.92
CA TYR A 303 -17.50 -7.22 -9.09
C TYR A 303 -17.71 -5.72 -9.18
N SER A 304 -18.42 -5.25 -10.20
CA SER A 304 -18.69 -3.84 -10.36
C SER A 304 -20.14 -3.63 -10.70
N ASN A 305 -20.82 -2.96 -9.79
CA ASN A 305 -22.12 -2.41 -10.01
C ASN A 305 -21.93 -1.02 -10.67
N GLY A 306 -21.35 -0.97 -11.87
CA GLY A 306 -21.34 0.26 -12.66
C GLY A 306 -20.84 0.09 -14.09
N ILE A 307 -20.86 1.19 -14.82
CA ILE A 307 -20.07 1.41 -16.04
C ILE A 307 -18.89 2.32 -15.69
N SER A 308 -17.74 2.13 -16.33
CA SER A 308 -16.55 2.91 -16.00
C SER A 308 -16.71 4.35 -16.46
N SER A 309 -16.91 5.27 -15.51
CA SER A 309 -16.99 6.71 -15.79
C SER A 309 -15.69 7.26 -16.37
N THR A 310 -14.54 6.72 -15.96
CA THR A 310 -13.23 7.03 -16.55
C THR A 310 -13.14 6.62 -18.01
N THR A 311 -13.58 5.39 -18.35
CA THR A 311 -13.61 4.93 -19.74
C THR A 311 -14.53 5.80 -20.59
N LEU A 312 -15.68 6.18 -20.03
CA LEU A 312 -16.62 7.05 -20.71
C LEU A 312 -16.03 8.44 -20.95
N ALA A 313 -15.36 9.04 -19.95
CA ALA A 313 -14.66 10.31 -20.10
C ALA A 313 -13.61 10.24 -21.21
N GLN A 314 -12.82 9.16 -21.26
CA GLN A 314 -11.84 8.94 -22.32
C GLN A 314 -12.51 8.91 -23.71
N ILE A 315 -13.59 8.14 -23.88
CA ILE A 315 -14.32 8.03 -25.14
C ILE A 315 -14.92 9.37 -25.58
N ARG A 316 -15.54 10.13 -24.65
CA ARG A 316 -16.12 11.45 -24.95
C ARG A 316 -15.07 12.41 -25.46
N ASN A 317 -13.91 12.45 -24.82
CA ASN A 317 -12.78 13.27 -25.27
C ASN A 317 -12.25 12.79 -26.64
N MET A 318 -12.10 11.48 -26.87
CA MET A 318 -11.69 10.96 -28.19
C MET A 318 -12.66 11.36 -29.32
N ILE A 319 -13.96 11.33 -29.07
CA ILE A 319 -14.99 11.74 -30.06
C ILE A 319 -14.91 13.23 -30.32
N LEU A 320 -14.70 14.02 -29.27
CA LEU A 320 -14.56 15.45 -29.40
C LEU A 320 -13.34 15.82 -30.23
N GLU A 321 -12.16 15.27 -29.91
CA GLU A 321 -10.94 15.48 -30.69
C GLU A 321 -11.13 15.01 -32.15
N LYS A 322 -11.82 13.88 -32.36
CA LYS A 322 -12.23 13.44 -33.71
C LYS A 322 -13.04 14.49 -34.46
N ARG A 323 -14.07 15.05 -33.83
CA ARG A 323 -14.96 16.05 -34.43
C ARG A 323 -14.25 17.38 -34.69
N LEU A 324 -13.22 17.70 -33.90
CA LEU A 324 -12.34 18.85 -34.11
C LEU A 324 -11.26 18.62 -35.19
N GLY A 325 -11.16 17.40 -35.73
CA GLY A 325 -10.13 17.06 -36.72
C GLY A 325 -8.73 16.87 -36.13
N HIS A 326 -8.63 16.76 -34.80
CA HIS A 326 -7.37 16.49 -34.09
C HIS A 326 -7.07 14.98 -34.03
N VAL A 327 -5.95 14.59 -33.44
CA VAL A 327 -5.57 13.17 -33.27
C VAL A 327 -6.52 12.44 -32.30
N TYR A 328 -6.97 11.24 -32.68
CA TYR A 328 -7.87 10.39 -31.88
C TYR A 328 -7.63 8.86 -32.04
N TYR A 329 -6.41 8.43 -32.37
CA TYR A 329 -6.00 7.01 -32.49
C TYR A 329 -6.70 6.18 -33.58
N LYS A 330 -7.06 6.77 -34.73
CA LYS A 330 -7.70 6.06 -35.84
C LYS A 330 -6.81 4.92 -36.37
N GLY A 331 -7.33 3.70 -36.46
CA GLY A 331 -6.56 2.51 -36.88
C GLY A 331 -5.70 1.89 -35.78
N HIS A 332 -5.57 2.57 -34.63
CA HIS A 332 -4.91 2.08 -33.42
C HIS A 332 -5.88 2.03 -32.23
N PHE A 333 -7.19 2.20 -32.46
CA PHE A 333 -8.18 2.36 -31.40
C PHE A 333 -8.22 1.15 -30.47
N GLN A 334 -8.37 -0.06 -31.05
CA GLN A 334 -8.39 -1.30 -30.28
C GLN A 334 -7.15 -1.45 -29.40
N LYS A 335 -5.96 -1.20 -29.96
CA LYS A 335 -4.69 -1.35 -29.23
C LYS A 335 -4.57 -0.36 -28.08
N ASN A 336 -4.85 0.93 -28.34
CA ASN A 336 -4.81 1.96 -27.30
C ASN A 336 -5.82 1.66 -26.19
N MET A 337 -7.04 1.26 -26.55
CA MET A 337 -8.07 0.94 -25.56
C MET A 337 -7.79 -0.37 -24.82
N THR A 338 -7.09 -1.34 -25.42
CA THR A 338 -6.63 -2.56 -24.74
C THR A 338 -5.61 -2.22 -23.66
N VAL A 339 -4.59 -1.41 -23.98
CA VAL A 339 -3.58 -0.96 -23.01
C VAL A 339 -4.20 -0.07 -21.94
N PHE A 340 -5.11 0.84 -22.32
CA PHE A 340 -5.87 1.66 -21.36
C PHE A 340 -6.67 0.78 -20.39
N SER A 341 -7.41 -0.20 -20.90
CA SER A 341 -8.23 -1.08 -20.08
C SER A 341 -7.36 -1.88 -19.10
N ALA A 342 -6.25 -2.43 -19.60
CA ALA A 342 -5.29 -3.15 -18.78
C ALA A 342 -4.68 -2.24 -17.69
N LEU A 343 -4.29 -1.01 -18.03
CA LEU A 343 -3.77 -0.04 -17.08
C LEU A 343 -4.80 0.29 -15.98
N MET A 344 -6.07 0.48 -16.34
CA MET A 344 -7.13 0.79 -15.38
C MET A 344 -7.46 -0.37 -14.44
N VAL A 345 -7.51 -1.60 -14.97
CA VAL A 345 -7.74 -2.82 -14.18
C VAL A 345 -6.58 -3.09 -13.24
N TYR A 346 -5.34 -2.91 -13.71
CA TYR A 346 -4.13 -3.19 -12.93
C TYR A 346 -3.84 -2.10 -11.88
N ASN A 347 -4.14 -0.83 -12.18
CA ASN A 347 -3.88 0.29 -11.28
C ASN A 347 -4.95 0.51 -10.21
N SER A 348 -6.20 0.07 -10.45
CA SER A 348 -7.29 0.30 -9.50
C SER A 348 -7.83 -1.01 -8.92
N GLY A 349 -8.04 -1.03 -7.61
CA GLY A 349 -8.69 -2.15 -6.91
C GLY A 349 -10.19 -2.27 -7.13
N GLY A 350 -10.79 -1.46 -8.02
CA GLY A 350 -12.24 -1.34 -8.19
C GLY A 350 -12.78 -1.48 -9.63
N HIS A 351 -11.93 -1.50 -10.67
CA HIS A 351 -12.37 -1.71 -12.05
C HIS A 351 -12.28 -3.18 -12.47
N SER A 352 -13.18 -3.60 -13.35
CA SER A 352 -13.13 -4.88 -14.06
C SER A 352 -13.08 -4.66 -15.57
N PHE A 353 -12.58 -5.64 -16.33
CA PHE A 353 -12.62 -5.56 -17.79
C PHE A 353 -14.07 -5.44 -18.29
N PHE A 354 -14.99 -6.14 -17.65
CA PHE A 354 -16.40 -6.05 -17.99
C PHE A 354 -16.95 -4.62 -17.89
N GLU A 355 -16.74 -3.95 -16.76
CA GLU A 355 -17.18 -2.56 -16.52
C GLU A 355 -16.67 -1.59 -17.59
N ILE A 356 -15.42 -1.79 -18.03
CA ILE A 356 -14.79 -0.97 -19.06
C ILE A 356 -15.42 -1.28 -20.42
N PHE A 357 -15.57 -2.56 -20.76
CA PHE A 357 -16.04 -2.99 -22.07
C PHE A 357 -17.53 -2.75 -22.31
N GLU A 358 -18.36 -2.69 -21.26
CA GLU A 358 -19.77 -2.29 -21.42
C GLU A 358 -19.90 -0.83 -21.89
N VAL A 359 -18.94 0.05 -21.56
CA VAL A 359 -18.95 1.42 -22.09
C VAL A 359 -18.75 1.44 -23.61
N PHE A 360 -17.92 0.53 -24.15
CA PHE A 360 -17.72 0.42 -25.60
C PHE A 360 -19.00 0.03 -26.36
N LYS A 361 -20.00 -0.51 -25.67
CA LYS A 361 -21.28 -0.91 -26.27
C LYS A 361 -22.25 0.24 -26.50
N LEU A 362 -21.96 1.41 -25.96
CA LEU A 362 -22.78 2.60 -26.19
C LEU A 362 -22.78 2.95 -27.69
N PRO A 363 -23.94 3.32 -28.27
CA PRO A 363 -24.06 3.64 -29.70
C PRO A 363 -23.04 4.67 -30.19
N LEU A 364 -22.67 5.60 -29.31
CA LEU A 364 -21.69 6.65 -29.55
C LEU A 364 -20.30 6.11 -29.92
N CYS A 365 -19.89 4.96 -29.40
CA CYS A 365 -18.60 4.34 -29.73
C CYS A 365 -18.49 4.00 -31.23
N ARG A 366 -19.60 3.86 -31.95
CA ARG A 366 -19.62 3.68 -33.41
C ARG A 366 -18.96 4.84 -34.15
N GLU A 367 -18.97 6.06 -33.59
CA GLU A 367 -18.23 7.17 -34.17
C GLU A 367 -16.72 6.89 -34.18
N LEU A 368 -16.17 6.21 -33.18
CA LEU A 368 -14.75 5.91 -33.13
C LEU A 368 -14.38 4.69 -33.98
N ILE A 369 -15.21 3.64 -33.95
CA ILE A 369 -14.90 2.34 -34.59
C ILE A 369 -15.49 2.16 -35.99
N GLY A 370 -16.26 3.11 -36.51
CA GLY A 370 -16.98 2.95 -37.79
C GLY A 370 -16.10 2.68 -39.01
N GLY A 371 -14.80 2.96 -38.92
CA GLY A 371 -13.80 2.62 -39.95
C GLY A 371 -13.18 1.23 -39.83
N GLU A 372 -13.58 0.44 -38.82
CA GLU A 372 -13.00 -0.87 -38.50
C GLU A 372 -14.10 -1.96 -38.49
N PRO A 373 -14.43 -2.56 -39.65
CA PRO A 373 -15.56 -3.49 -39.79
C PRO A 373 -15.50 -4.67 -38.82
N GLY A 374 -14.28 -5.14 -38.50
CA GLY A 374 -14.06 -6.21 -37.54
C GLY A 374 -14.47 -5.84 -36.11
N LEU A 375 -14.38 -4.57 -35.73
CA LEU A 375 -14.83 -4.06 -34.43
C LEU A 375 -16.34 -3.86 -34.40
N VAL A 376 -16.89 -3.29 -35.47
CA VAL A 376 -18.34 -3.11 -35.62
C VAL A 376 -19.07 -4.44 -35.52
N LYS A 377 -18.58 -5.46 -36.24
CA LYS A 377 -19.15 -6.81 -36.18
C LYS A 377 -19.06 -7.42 -34.78
N ALA A 378 -17.93 -7.27 -34.10
CA ALA A 378 -17.77 -7.80 -32.74
C ALA A 378 -18.69 -7.11 -31.72
N LEU A 379 -18.97 -5.82 -31.94
CA LEU A 379 -19.94 -5.08 -31.15
C LEU A 379 -21.38 -5.55 -31.41
N GLU A 380 -21.76 -5.74 -32.67
CA GLU A 380 -23.09 -6.22 -33.07
C GLU A 380 -23.37 -7.65 -32.57
N GLU A 381 -22.36 -8.51 -32.56
CA GLU A 381 -22.46 -9.87 -32.02
C GLU A 381 -22.40 -9.94 -30.48
N ASP A 382 -22.18 -8.81 -29.80
CA ASP A 382 -21.94 -8.75 -28.36
C ASP A 382 -20.77 -9.67 -27.92
N LYS A 383 -19.66 -9.67 -28.67
CA LYS A 383 -18.46 -10.48 -28.42
C LYS A 383 -17.18 -9.67 -28.37
N MET A 384 -17.30 -8.35 -28.18
CA MET A 384 -16.17 -7.43 -28.26
C MET A 384 -15.07 -7.78 -27.24
N MET A 385 -15.44 -8.13 -26.01
CA MET A 385 -14.47 -8.46 -24.96
C MET A 385 -13.80 -9.81 -25.23
N TYR A 386 -14.56 -10.83 -25.62
CA TYR A 386 -13.98 -12.11 -26.06
C TYR A 386 -13.00 -11.92 -27.22
N LYS A 387 -13.40 -11.16 -28.25
CA LYS A 387 -12.52 -10.91 -29.39
C LYS A 387 -11.23 -10.20 -28.96
N TRP A 388 -11.34 -9.10 -28.23
CA TRP A 388 -10.18 -8.27 -27.89
C TRP A 388 -9.25 -8.89 -26.86
N LEU A 389 -9.80 -9.55 -25.85
CA LEU A 389 -9.02 -10.04 -24.71
C LEU A 389 -8.64 -11.51 -24.83
N CYS A 390 -9.39 -12.31 -25.59
CA CYS A 390 -9.13 -13.74 -25.77
C CYS A 390 -8.59 -14.05 -27.17
N MET A 391 -9.33 -13.72 -28.25
CA MET A 391 -8.91 -14.10 -29.61
C MET A 391 -7.68 -13.33 -30.07
N ASP A 392 -7.72 -12.00 -29.97
CA ASP A 392 -6.66 -11.13 -30.48
C ASP A 392 -5.44 -11.07 -29.54
N GLN A 393 -5.54 -11.65 -28.34
CA GLN A 393 -4.53 -11.64 -27.28
C GLN A 393 -4.36 -13.04 -26.64
N SER A 394 -4.43 -14.09 -27.47
CA SER A 394 -4.49 -15.49 -27.03
C SER A 394 -3.35 -15.89 -26.09
N ASP A 395 -2.10 -15.51 -26.39
CA ASP A 395 -0.94 -15.80 -25.54
C ASP A 395 -1.10 -15.21 -24.12
N ALA A 396 -1.52 -13.94 -24.02
CA ALA A 396 -1.74 -13.28 -22.73
C ALA A 396 -2.91 -13.93 -21.96
N TYR A 397 -3.99 -14.26 -22.68
CA TYR A 397 -5.17 -14.92 -22.12
C TYR A 397 -4.84 -16.31 -21.58
N GLU A 398 -4.15 -17.14 -22.36
CA GLU A 398 -3.76 -18.49 -21.97
C GLU A 398 -2.84 -18.50 -20.76
N LYS A 399 -1.84 -17.60 -20.72
CA LYS A 399 -0.96 -17.43 -19.55
C LYS A 399 -1.73 -17.05 -18.29
N ALA A 400 -2.65 -16.08 -18.40
CA ALA A 400 -3.49 -15.66 -17.29
C ALA A 400 -4.43 -16.77 -16.81
N LEU A 401 -5.07 -17.48 -17.75
CA LEU A 401 -5.98 -18.58 -17.43
C LEU A 401 -5.24 -19.77 -16.81
N HIS A 402 -4.05 -20.11 -17.30
CA HIS A 402 -3.19 -21.14 -16.72
C HIS A 402 -2.79 -20.80 -15.29
N ALA A 403 -2.29 -19.58 -15.03
CA ALA A 403 -1.98 -19.12 -13.69
C ALA A 403 -3.20 -19.18 -12.76
N THR A 404 -4.38 -18.80 -13.27
CA THR A 404 -5.65 -18.82 -12.51
C THR A 404 -6.08 -20.23 -12.15
N ARG A 405 -5.94 -21.21 -13.05
CA ARG A 405 -6.26 -22.61 -12.77
C ARG A 405 -5.33 -23.20 -11.69
N ASN A 406 -4.05 -22.85 -11.71
CA ASN A 406 -3.12 -23.25 -10.64
C ASN A 406 -3.53 -22.65 -9.29
N TYR A 407 -3.90 -21.36 -9.28
CA TYR A 407 -4.40 -20.69 -8.09
C TYR A 407 -5.71 -21.31 -7.57
N LEU A 408 -6.62 -21.68 -8.46
CA LEU A 408 -7.84 -22.41 -8.12
C LEU A 408 -7.54 -23.73 -7.42
N HIS A 409 -6.60 -24.54 -7.91
CA HIS A 409 -6.26 -25.83 -7.28
C HIS A 409 -5.70 -25.65 -5.86
N PHE A 410 -4.91 -24.58 -5.63
CA PHE A 410 -4.46 -24.21 -4.29
C PHE A 410 -5.63 -23.83 -3.38
N LEU A 411 -6.56 -22.99 -3.86
CA LEU A 411 -7.76 -22.58 -3.13
C LEU A 411 -8.67 -23.77 -2.83
N LEU A 412 -8.87 -24.66 -3.80
CA LEU A 412 -9.67 -25.86 -3.65
C LEU A 412 -9.09 -26.78 -2.59
N SER A 413 -7.76 -27.01 -2.63
CA SER A 413 -7.06 -27.79 -1.61
C SER A 413 -7.27 -27.20 -0.21
N LYS A 414 -7.16 -25.88 -0.08
CA LYS A 414 -7.43 -25.17 1.18
C LYS A 414 -8.89 -25.29 1.62
N LYS A 415 -9.86 -25.19 0.69
CA LYS A 415 -11.29 -25.38 0.97
C LYS A 415 -11.58 -26.81 1.44
N ILE A 416 -10.99 -27.82 0.80
CA ILE A 416 -11.12 -29.23 1.19
C ILE A 416 -10.53 -29.46 2.57
N VAL A 417 -9.30 -29.02 2.82
CA VAL A 417 -8.65 -29.12 4.15
C VAL A 417 -9.48 -28.41 5.22
N ASN A 418 -10.02 -27.23 4.93
CA ASN A 418 -10.92 -26.52 5.86
C ASN A 418 -12.22 -27.30 6.11
N ALA A 419 -12.80 -27.91 5.08
CA ALA A 419 -13.99 -28.76 5.20
C ALA A 419 -13.69 -30.03 6.01
N GLU A 420 -12.51 -30.64 5.83
CA GLU A 420 -12.04 -31.76 6.66
C GLU A 420 -11.91 -31.35 8.12
N PHE A 421 -11.29 -30.20 8.39
CA PHE A 421 -11.18 -29.67 9.76
C PHE A 421 -12.54 -29.35 10.37
N LYS A 422 -13.48 -28.78 9.61
CA LYS A 422 -14.86 -28.52 10.08
C LYS A 422 -15.64 -29.81 10.34
N ASN A 423 -15.49 -30.81 9.47
CA ASN A 423 -16.14 -32.11 9.64
C ASN A 423 -15.56 -32.87 10.87
N LYS A 424 -14.23 -32.86 11.03
CA LYS A 424 -13.54 -33.34 12.25
C LYS A 424 -13.86 -32.50 13.50
N ARG A 425 -14.42 -31.29 13.36
CA ARG A 425 -14.99 -30.51 14.47
C ARG A 425 -16.44 -30.88 14.81
N MET A 426 -17.25 -31.35 13.85
CA MET A 426 -18.53 -31.99 14.18
C MET A 426 -18.35 -33.33 14.92
N SER A 427 -17.18 -33.96 14.81
CA SER A 427 -16.79 -35.08 15.68
C SER A 427 -16.21 -34.64 17.03
N VAL A 428 -16.43 -33.41 17.52
CA VAL A 428 -15.92 -32.95 18.83
C VAL A 428 -16.68 -33.54 20.02
N LEU A 429 -17.72 -34.35 19.79
CA LEU A 429 -18.18 -35.34 20.78
C LEU A 429 -17.32 -36.62 20.81
N SER A 430 -16.23 -36.69 20.04
CA SER A 430 -15.32 -37.84 19.97
C SER A 430 -13.83 -37.49 19.89
N LEU A 431 -13.40 -36.33 20.41
CA LEU A 431 -11.96 -36.12 20.68
C LEU A 431 -11.62 -36.78 22.01
N PRO A 432 -10.43 -37.41 22.17
CA PRO A 432 -9.99 -37.92 23.45
C PRO A 432 -10.02 -36.78 24.49
N PRO A 433 -10.51 -37.01 25.73
CA PRO A 433 -10.63 -35.99 26.78
C PRO A 433 -9.34 -35.19 27.04
N GLU A 434 -8.20 -35.76 26.67
CA GLU A 434 -6.86 -35.23 26.87
C GLU A 434 -6.48 -34.06 25.94
N GLN A 435 -7.23 -33.79 24.85
CA GLN A 435 -6.89 -32.75 23.86
C GLN A 435 -7.86 -31.55 23.80
N ILE A 436 -9.01 -31.60 24.46
CA ILE A 436 -9.95 -30.49 24.51
C ILE A 436 -9.50 -29.52 25.61
N THR A 437 -9.03 -28.33 25.22
CA THR A 437 -8.54 -27.29 26.16
C THR A 437 -9.37 -26.02 26.07
N LEU A 438 -9.38 -25.22 27.15
CA LEU A 438 -10.03 -23.92 27.17
C LEU A 438 -9.44 -22.95 26.12
N HIS A 439 -8.17 -23.09 25.75
CA HIS A 439 -7.56 -22.28 24.69
C HIS A 439 -8.12 -22.63 23.32
N PHE A 440 -8.36 -23.92 23.06
CA PHE A 440 -8.97 -24.36 21.81
C PHE A 440 -10.39 -23.79 21.67
N SER A 441 -11.20 -23.84 22.74
CA SER A 441 -12.55 -23.27 22.71
C SER A 441 -12.54 -21.76 22.55
N VAL A 442 -11.64 -21.05 23.24
CA VAL A 442 -11.47 -19.60 23.06
C VAL A 442 -11.12 -19.22 21.63
N VAL A 443 -10.34 -20.01 20.90
CA VAL A 443 -9.99 -19.66 19.51
C VAL A 443 -11.13 -20.00 18.55
N TYR A 444 -11.76 -21.16 18.74
CA TYR A 444 -12.52 -21.82 17.68
C TYR A 444 -14.00 -22.07 17.94
N GLN A 445 -14.44 -21.97 19.18
CA GLN A 445 -15.79 -22.32 19.62
C GLN A 445 -16.59 -21.08 20.02
N GLU A 446 -17.91 -21.23 20.06
CA GLU A 446 -18.85 -20.17 20.43
C GLU A 446 -18.91 -19.98 21.95
N LEU A 447 -19.45 -18.84 22.42
CA LEU A 447 -19.49 -18.47 23.85
C LEU A 447 -20.14 -19.56 24.72
N HIS A 448 -21.21 -20.19 24.23
CA HIS A 448 -21.95 -21.22 24.96
C HIS A 448 -21.14 -22.52 25.17
N GLU A 449 -20.32 -22.90 24.20
CA GLU A 449 -19.48 -24.10 24.29
C GLU A 449 -18.29 -23.86 25.24
N LEU A 450 -17.76 -22.63 25.26
CA LEU A 450 -16.76 -22.22 26.26
C LEU A 450 -17.33 -22.27 27.68
N GLU A 451 -18.56 -21.82 27.89
CA GLU A 451 -19.24 -21.88 29.19
C GLU A 451 -19.39 -23.31 29.71
N GLN A 452 -19.84 -24.23 28.85
CA GLN A 452 -19.95 -25.65 29.20
C GLN A 452 -18.58 -26.25 29.53
N LEU A 453 -17.54 -25.91 28.75
CA LEU A 453 -16.21 -26.48 28.94
C LEU A 453 -15.52 -25.96 30.22
N ILE A 454 -15.76 -24.71 30.61
CA ILE A 454 -15.28 -24.16 31.88
C ILE A 454 -15.86 -24.95 33.07
N GLN A 455 -17.13 -25.36 32.99
CA GLN A 455 -17.77 -26.16 34.04
C GLN A 455 -17.18 -27.58 34.15
N VAL A 456 -16.63 -28.12 33.04
CA VAL A 456 -16.08 -29.48 32.98
C VAL A 456 -14.57 -29.53 33.30
N LEU A 457 -13.77 -28.57 32.83
CA LEU A 457 -12.29 -28.64 32.90
C LEU A 457 -11.68 -28.04 34.17
N GLY A 458 -12.45 -27.35 35.02
CA GLY A 458 -12.10 -26.97 36.40
C GLY A 458 -11.02 -25.89 36.59
N ASP A 459 -9.88 -25.95 35.88
CA ASP A 459 -8.81 -24.94 35.93
C ASP A 459 -8.93 -23.94 34.78
N VAL A 460 -9.55 -22.79 35.06
CA VAL A 460 -9.72 -21.69 34.10
C VAL A 460 -8.39 -21.03 33.67
N ASP A 461 -7.35 -21.17 34.49
CA ASP A 461 -6.02 -20.61 34.28
C ASP A 461 -5.00 -21.62 33.76
N ALA A 462 -5.47 -22.78 33.32
CA ALA A 462 -4.66 -23.77 32.62
C ALA A 462 -3.84 -23.10 31.51
N ALA A 463 -2.56 -23.45 31.45
CA ALA A 463 -1.62 -22.85 30.51
C ALA A 463 -1.49 -23.73 29.26
N ASN A 464 -1.40 -23.13 28.07
CA ASN A 464 -1.08 -23.86 26.84
C ASN A 464 0.43 -24.09 26.69
N SER A 465 0.87 -24.68 25.58
CA SER A 465 2.28 -24.95 25.28
C SER A 465 3.19 -23.70 25.20
N LYS A 466 2.62 -22.50 25.14
CA LYS A 466 3.32 -21.21 25.20
C LYS A 466 3.16 -20.54 26.58
N ASN A 467 2.73 -21.29 27.58
CA ASN A 467 2.40 -20.84 28.93
C ASN A 467 1.24 -19.84 29.04
N TRP A 468 0.52 -19.54 27.96
CA TRP A 468 -0.58 -18.56 27.98
C TRP A 468 -1.85 -19.15 28.56
N THR A 469 -2.65 -18.34 29.28
CA THR A 469 -4.00 -18.73 29.73
C THR A 469 -5.05 -18.49 28.67
N ALA A 470 -6.24 -19.08 28.85
CA ALA A 470 -7.41 -18.83 28.01
C ALA A 470 -7.78 -17.32 27.97
N LEU A 471 -7.66 -16.62 29.11
CA LEU A 471 -7.89 -15.19 29.22
C LEU A 471 -6.90 -14.37 28.36
N MET A 472 -5.62 -14.75 28.34
CA MET A 472 -4.61 -14.09 27.50
C MET A 472 -4.90 -14.25 26.01
N VAL A 473 -5.30 -15.45 25.58
CA VAL A 473 -5.68 -15.73 24.19
C VAL A 473 -6.95 -14.94 23.81
N ALA A 474 -7.97 -14.94 24.66
CA ALA A 474 -9.22 -14.19 24.42
C ALA A 474 -8.96 -12.68 24.32
N SER A 475 -8.05 -12.15 25.15
CA SER A 475 -7.67 -10.74 25.15
C SER A 475 -6.87 -10.33 23.92
N GLN A 476 -5.95 -11.18 23.46
CA GLN A 476 -5.23 -10.97 22.20
C GLN A 476 -6.19 -10.94 20.99
N LEU A 477 -7.21 -11.81 21.00
CA LEU A 477 -8.21 -11.92 19.93
C LEU A 477 -9.33 -10.87 20.03
N GLY A 478 -9.40 -10.10 21.11
CA GLY A 478 -10.43 -9.08 21.31
C GLY A 478 -11.83 -9.65 21.57
N LYS A 479 -11.95 -10.90 22.01
CA LYS A 479 -13.23 -11.56 22.29
C LYS A 479 -13.82 -11.10 23.63
N THR A 480 -14.33 -9.86 23.68
CA THR A 480 -14.78 -9.19 24.92
C THR A 480 -15.76 -10.04 25.75
N ASP A 481 -16.73 -10.71 25.11
CA ASP A 481 -17.71 -11.54 25.83
C ASP A 481 -17.10 -12.80 26.45
N GLN A 482 -16.13 -13.42 25.77
CA GLN A 482 -15.39 -14.57 26.31
C GLN A 482 -14.40 -14.13 27.41
N VAL A 483 -13.78 -12.96 27.27
CA VAL A 483 -12.98 -12.34 28.33
C VAL A 483 -13.84 -12.11 29.57
N LYS A 484 -15.05 -11.56 29.40
CA LYS A 484 -16.00 -11.39 30.49
C LYS A 484 -16.34 -12.73 31.16
N LEU A 485 -16.69 -13.74 30.37
CA LEU A 485 -17.04 -15.07 30.88
C LEU A 485 -15.88 -15.72 31.66
N LEU A 486 -14.65 -15.65 31.15
CA LEU A 486 -13.47 -16.21 31.80
C LEU A 486 -13.16 -15.48 33.13
N LEU A 487 -13.30 -14.15 33.16
CA LEU A 487 -13.13 -13.36 34.39
C LEU A 487 -14.21 -13.69 35.43
N THR A 488 -15.48 -13.80 35.01
CA THR A 488 -16.56 -14.21 35.92
C THR A 488 -16.40 -15.64 36.41
N SER A 489 -15.67 -16.47 35.66
CA SER A 489 -15.33 -17.85 36.03
C SER A 489 -14.04 -17.96 36.86
N GLY A 490 -13.45 -16.83 37.29
CA GLY A 490 -12.34 -16.80 38.22
C GLY A 490 -10.94 -16.73 37.61
N ALA A 491 -10.80 -16.46 36.30
CA ALA A 491 -9.48 -16.33 35.67
C ALA A 491 -8.63 -15.20 36.29
N ASP A 492 -7.35 -15.49 36.56
CA ASP A 492 -6.41 -14.52 37.13
C ASP A 492 -6.00 -13.47 36.09
N ILE A 493 -6.61 -12.29 36.23
CA ILE A 493 -6.35 -11.11 35.41
C ILE A 493 -4.90 -10.61 35.48
N ARG A 494 -4.12 -11.03 36.49
CA ARG A 494 -2.74 -10.57 36.74
C ARG A 494 -1.68 -11.50 36.16
N LYS A 495 -2.04 -12.66 35.64
CA LYS A 495 -1.08 -13.63 35.10
C LYS A 495 -0.33 -13.05 33.90
N GLN A 496 0.99 -13.27 33.87
CA GLN A 496 1.89 -12.72 32.86
C GLN A 496 2.75 -13.81 32.25
N VAL A 497 2.98 -13.72 30.94
CA VAL A 497 3.94 -14.56 30.20
C VAL A 497 4.82 -13.65 29.37
N ASP A 498 6.13 -13.84 29.47
CA ASP A 498 7.14 -12.98 28.82
C ASP A 498 6.95 -11.47 29.12
N GLY A 499 6.41 -11.15 30.30
CA GLY A 499 6.15 -9.78 30.73
C GLY A 499 4.88 -9.14 30.14
N LEU A 500 4.03 -9.90 29.45
CA LEU A 500 2.74 -9.45 28.93
C LEU A 500 1.59 -10.14 29.68
N SER A 501 0.63 -9.36 30.20
CA SER A 501 -0.66 -9.85 30.69
C SER A 501 -1.74 -9.74 29.61
N SER A 502 -2.93 -10.21 29.95
CA SER A 502 -4.16 -10.03 29.17
C SER A 502 -4.39 -8.56 28.77
N LEU A 503 -4.07 -7.59 29.64
CA LEU A 503 -4.19 -6.16 29.36
C LEU A 503 -3.21 -5.72 28.27
N GLU A 504 -1.93 -6.05 28.39
CA GLU A 504 -0.94 -5.71 27.36
C GLU A 504 -1.26 -6.35 26.02
N LEU A 505 -1.79 -7.58 26.01
CA LEU A 505 -2.20 -8.26 24.78
C LEU A 505 -3.40 -7.58 24.12
N ALA A 506 -4.41 -7.14 24.88
CA ALA A 506 -5.52 -6.37 24.35
C ALA A 506 -5.06 -5.02 23.78
N VAL A 507 -4.16 -4.32 24.49
CA VAL A 507 -3.59 -3.05 24.05
C VAL A 507 -2.74 -3.23 22.80
N LYS A 508 -1.82 -4.22 22.76
CA LYS A 508 -0.94 -4.50 21.60
C LYS A 508 -1.73 -4.72 20.30
N ASN A 509 -2.93 -5.28 20.40
CA ASN A 509 -3.80 -5.59 19.27
C ASN A 509 -4.96 -4.60 19.11
N SER A 510 -4.89 -3.42 19.75
CA SER A 510 -5.84 -2.31 19.60
C SER A 510 -7.31 -2.64 19.93
N HIS A 511 -7.56 -3.53 20.90
CA HIS A 511 -8.91 -3.92 21.29
C HIS A 511 -9.46 -3.00 22.39
N PHE A 512 -10.06 -1.86 22.01
CA PHE A 512 -10.56 -0.85 22.96
C PHE A 512 -11.54 -1.42 23.99
N LYS A 513 -12.62 -2.10 23.55
CA LYS A 513 -13.67 -2.63 24.45
C LYS A 513 -13.13 -3.67 25.44
N THR A 514 -12.24 -4.53 24.97
CA THR A 514 -11.59 -5.54 25.81
C THR A 514 -10.63 -4.90 26.81
N THR A 515 -9.88 -3.87 26.38
CA THR A 515 -9.01 -3.08 27.27
C THR A 515 -9.83 -2.37 28.35
N GLU A 516 -10.95 -1.75 27.97
CA GLU A 516 -11.87 -1.11 28.91
C GLU A 516 -12.43 -2.09 29.92
N LEU A 517 -12.91 -3.26 29.47
CA LEU A 517 -13.41 -4.31 30.34
C LEU A 517 -12.32 -4.78 31.32
N LEU A 518 -11.12 -5.11 30.84
CA LEU A 518 -10.03 -5.59 31.69
C LEU A 518 -9.67 -4.56 32.77
N LEU A 519 -9.61 -3.27 32.43
CA LEU A 519 -9.36 -2.21 33.41
C LEU A 519 -10.49 -2.08 34.44
N LYS A 520 -11.76 -2.20 34.01
CA LYS A 520 -12.93 -2.19 34.90
C LYS A 520 -12.91 -3.36 35.88
N GLU A 521 -12.49 -4.54 35.42
CA GLU A 521 -12.37 -5.77 36.22
C GLU A 521 -11.07 -5.81 37.07
N GLY A 522 -10.33 -4.71 37.15
CA GLY A 522 -9.19 -4.56 38.07
C GLY A 522 -7.83 -4.95 37.49
N ALA A 523 -7.69 -5.05 36.16
CA ALA A 523 -6.37 -5.08 35.53
C ALA A 523 -5.65 -3.76 35.82
N VAL A 524 -4.41 -3.85 36.28
CA VAL A 524 -3.62 -2.68 36.65
C VAL A 524 -2.54 -2.44 35.62
N VAL A 525 -2.41 -1.21 35.15
CA VAL A 525 -1.25 -0.78 34.37
C VAL A 525 -0.03 -0.77 35.30
N LYS A 526 0.78 -1.83 35.26
CA LYS A 526 1.92 -2.02 36.17
C LYS A 526 3.26 -1.92 35.49
N ARG A 527 4.27 -1.77 36.35
CA ARG A 527 5.67 -1.84 35.97
C ARG A 527 6.10 -3.31 35.76
N ALA A 528 6.65 -3.66 34.59
CA ALA A 528 7.17 -5.02 34.32
C ALA A 528 8.40 -5.32 35.21
N GLN A 529 8.42 -6.49 35.85
CA GLN A 529 9.43 -6.81 36.88
C GLN A 529 10.81 -7.23 36.33
N LYS A 530 10.90 -7.67 35.06
CA LYS A 530 12.14 -7.87 34.27
C LYS A 530 11.76 -8.54 32.95
N ALA A 531 11.92 -7.86 31.81
CA ALA A 531 11.86 -8.52 30.50
C ALA A 531 13.27 -9.04 30.16
N LYS A 532 13.43 -10.36 30.03
CA LYS A 532 14.63 -10.95 29.40
C LYS A 532 14.53 -10.70 27.90
N GLY A 533 15.03 -9.54 27.46
CA GLY A 533 15.13 -9.16 26.05
C GLY A 533 14.58 -7.77 25.79
N GLY A 534 15.50 -6.83 25.52
CA GLY A 534 15.30 -5.59 24.73
C GLY A 534 14.26 -4.54 25.16
N LEU A 535 13.08 -4.91 25.64
CA LEU A 535 12.03 -3.97 26.05
C LEU A 535 12.35 -3.40 27.44
N LYS A 536 13.18 -2.37 27.45
CA LYS A 536 13.48 -1.53 28.61
C LYS A 536 12.31 -0.64 29.06
N ALA A 537 11.08 -0.87 28.59
CA ALA A 537 9.94 -0.06 29.02
C ALA A 537 9.38 -0.65 30.32
N ARG A 538 9.50 0.11 31.41
CA ARG A 538 8.98 -0.27 32.71
C ARG A 538 7.46 -0.39 32.64
N VAL A 539 6.73 0.33 31.76
CA VAL A 539 5.26 0.25 31.61
C VAL A 539 4.85 -0.20 30.20
N PRO A 540 4.69 -1.53 29.94
CA PRO A 540 4.49 -2.05 28.59
C PRO A 540 3.17 -1.61 27.94
N ALA A 541 2.07 -1.52 28.69
CA ALA A 541 0.77 -1.10 28.14
C ALA A 541 0.80 0.34 27.60
N LEU A 542 1.41 1.29 28.32
CA LEU A 542 1.57 2.66 27.82
C LEU A 542 2.49 2.73 26.60
N TYR A 543 3.60 1.98 26.63
CA TYR A 543 4.50 1.88 25.47
C TYR A 543 3.78 1.38 24.22
N LEU A 544 3.01 0.28 24.36
CA LEU A 544 2.25 -0.31 23.27
C LEU A 544 1.14 0.61 22.76
N ALA A 545 0.50 1.39 23.65
CA ALA A 545 -0.50 2.38 23.25
C ALA A 545 0.11 3.58 22.49
N CYS A 546 1.31 4.04 22.89
CA CYS A 546 2.01 5.13 22.19
C CYS A 546 2.42 4.77 20.75
N ARG A 547 2.49 3.47 20.40
CA ARG A 547 2.81 2.99 19.04
C ARG A 547 1.61 2.97 18.09
N GLN A 548 0.41 3.25 18.58
CA GLN A 548 -0.82 3.18 17.79
C GLN A 548 -1.11 4.52 17.13
N SER A 549 -1.90 4.49 16.04
CA SER A 549 -2.40 5.72 15.41
C SER A 549 -3.62 6.27 16.14
N ASP A 550 -4.44 5.39 16.73
CA ASP A 550 -5.61 5.76 17.52
C ASP A 550 -5.23 5.94 19.01
N MET A 551 -5.53 7.13 19.55
CA MET A 551 -5.16 7.55 20.89
C MET A 551 -6.22 7.22 21.96
N ASP A 552 -7.32 6.56 21.59
CA ASP A 552 -8.41 6.25 22.52
C ASP A 552 -7.96 5.28 23.62
N ILE A 553 -7.19 4.24 23.26
CA ILE A 553 -6.63 3.30 24.23
C ILE A 553 -5.61 3.98 25.14
N LEU A 554 -4.76 4.86 24.58
CA LEU A 554 -3.81 5.64 25.37
C LEU A 554 -4.54 6.54 26.38
N THR A 555 -5.58 7.25 25.94
CA THR A 555 -6.42 8.11 26.78
C THR A 555 -7.10 7.30 27.88
N LEU A 556 -7.61 6.10 27.56
CA LEU A 556 -8.24 5.19 28.51
C LEU A 556 -7.26 4.71 29.58
N LEU A 557 -6.04 4.33 29.19
CA LEU A 557 -4.99 3.90 30.11
C LEU A 557 -4.53 5.05 31.03
N LEU A 558 -4.39 6.27 30.50
CA LEU A 558 -3.95 7.45 31.26
C LEU A 558 -4.95 7.88 32.35
N LYS A 559 -6.22 7.52 32.23
CA LYS A 559 -7.26 7.78 33.26
C LYS A 559 -7.13 6.88 34.49
N GLN A 560 -6.27 5.87 34.46
CA GLN A 560 -6.08 4.95 35.59
C GLN A 560 -5.36 5.63 36.76
N LYS A 561 -5.97 5.59 37.95
CA LYS A 561 -5.42 6.18 39.18
C LYS A 561 -4.08 5.55 39.62
N THR A 562 -3.75 4.38 39.08
CA THR A 562 -2.53 3.63 39.43
C THR A 562 -1.28 4.17 38.77
N LEU A 563 -1.41 5.00 37.72
CA LEU A 563 -0.28 5.61 37.03
C LEU A 563 0.26 6.79 37.82
N ASN A 564 1.55 6.71 38.16
CA ASN A 564 2.23 7.85 38.74
C ASN A 564 2.87 8.71 37.65
N VAL A 565 3.49 9.80 38.10
CA VAL A 565 4.08 10.80 37.23
C VAL A 565 5.29 10.29 36.48
N ASP A 566 6.11 9.46 37.10
CA ASP A 566 7.29 8.90 36.44
C ASP A 566 6.88 7.92 35.32
N ASP A 567 5.74 7.24 35.47
CA ASP A 567 5.15 6.42 34.41
C ASP A 567 4.71 7.28 33.21
N LYS A 568 4.11 8.45 33.47
CA LYS A 568 3.75 9.43 32.43
C LYS A 568 5.01 10.01 31.75
N LYS A 569 6.09 10.30 32.49
CA LYS A 569 7.38 10.78 31.95
C LYS A 569 8.00 9.76 31.00
N GLU A 570 8.02 8.50 31.41
CA GLU A 570 8.55 7.42 30.58
C GLU A 570 7.70 7.22 29.32
N ALA A 571 6.37 7.35 29.42
CA ALA A 571 5.47 7.30 28.27
C ALA A 571 5.74 8.44 27.27
N ILE A 572 6.00 9.67 27.73
CA ILE A 572 6.41 10.79 26.86
C ILE A 572 7.71 10.46 26.12
N LEU A 573 8.73 9.96 26.83
CA LEU A 573 10.00 9.55 26.21
C LEU A 573 9.82 8.41 25.20
N CYS A 574 8.89 7.49 25.45
CA CYS A 574 8.57 6.42 24.53
C CYS A 574 7.88 6.96 23.27
N ALA A 575 6.82 7.77 23.44
CA ALA A 575 6.11 8.41 22.33
C ALA A 575 7.07 9.26 21.48
N LEU A 576 8.02 9.95 22.12
CA LEU A 576 9.07 10.70 21.45
C LEU A 576 9.95 9.81 20.57
N LYS A 577 10.48 8.70 21.11
CA LYS A 577 11.31 7.75 20.35
C LYS A 577 10.57 7.05 19.20
N ILE A 578 9.24 7.01 19.26
CA ILE A 578 8.37 6.47 18.21
C ILE A 578 7.90 7.59 17.26
N GLU A 579 8.29 8.84 17.52
CA GLU A 579 7.94 10.04 16.75
C GLU A 579 6.42 10.30 16.67
N ASN A 580 5.68 9.89 17.70
CA ASN A 580 4.23 10.07 17.79
C ASN A 580 3.87 11.35 18.56
N LEU A 581 3.78 12.48 17.84
CA LEU A 581 3.43 13.78 18.41
C LEU A 581 2.03 13.80 19.07
N GLU A 582 1.06 13.09 18.49
CA GLU A 582 -0.31 13.04 19.01
C GLU A 582 -0.37 12.30 20.36
N ALA A 583 0.39 11.21 20.51
CA ALA A 583 0.54 10.54 21.79
C ALA A 583 1.16 11.47 22.85
N ILE A 584 2.17 12.26 22.49
CA ILE A 584 2.79 13.26 23.38
C ILE A 584 1.73 14.28 23.83
N LYS A 585 0.97 14.86 22.91
CA LYS A 585 -0.11 15.83 23.20
C LYS A 585 -1.16 15.24 24.15
N VAL A 586 -1.61 14.01 23.89
CA VAL A 586 -2.61 13.32 24.72
C VAL A 586 -2.08 13.06 26.13
N ILE A 587 -0.84 12.61 26.28
CA ILE A 587 -0.23 12.39 27.59
C ILE A 587 -0.16 13.70 28.38
N ILE A 588 0.29 14.78 27.74
CA ILE A 588 0.43 16.11 28.37
C ILE A 588 -0.92 16.66 28.82
N LYS A 589 -1.97 16.51 27.99
CA LYS A 589 -3.33 16.93 28.32
C LYS A 589 -3.88 16.24 29.58
N GLN A 590 -3.40 15.04 29.90
CA GLN A 590 -3.78 14.26 31.09
C GLN A 590 -2.86 14.52 32.31
N ILE A 591 -1.92 15.46 32.22
CA ILE A 591 -1.11 15.93 33.35
C ILE A 591 -1.78 17.19 33.95
N THR A 592 -2.08 17.17 35.24
CA THR A 592 -2.76 18.31 35.89
C THR A 592 -1.83 19.54 35.95
N GLN A 593 -2.38 20.74 36.23
CA GLN A 593 -1.55 21.95 36.37
C GLN A 593 -0.57 21.86 37.55
N ASP A 594 -1.01 21.34 38.71
CA ASP A 594 -0.14 21.11 39.88
C ASP A 594 0.98 20.12 39.58
N GLU A 595 0.68 19.10 38.77
CA GLU A 595 1.65 18.14 38.28
C GLU A 595 2.65 18.84 37.32
N ARG A 596 2.18 19.65 36.38
CA ARG A 596 3.04 20.35 35.40
C ARG A 596 4.16 21.17 36.06
N HIS A 597 3.86 21.96 37.08
CA HIS A 597 4.84 22.80 37.78
C HIS A 597 5.92 22.00 38.54
N LYS A 598 5.59 20.82 39.05
CA LYS A 598 6.55 19.96 39.76
C LYS A 598 7.41 19.10 38.82
N PHE A 599 6.95 18.84 37.60
CA PHE A 599 7.50 17.76 36.77
C PHE A 599 8.25 18.20 35.52
N PHE A 600 7.88 19.33 34.93
CA PHE A 600 8.61 19.91 33.82
C PHE A 600 9.68 20.88 34.34
N THR A 601 10.67 20.34 35.04
CA THR A 601 11.86 21.12 35.39
C THR A 601 12.63 21.46 34.11
N GLU A 602 13.31 22.60 34.10
CA GLU A 602 14.07 23.05 32.92
C GLU A 602 15.10 22.01 32.45
N LYS A 603 15.72 21.28 33.39
CA LYS A 603 16.58 20.13 33.08
C LYS A 603 15.85 18.99 32.34
N TYR A 604 14.61 18.69 32.71
CA TYR A 604 13.81 17.65 32.05
C TYR A 604 13.30 18.10 30.68
N LYS A 605 12.87 19.36 30.58
CA LYS A 605 12.45 20.00 29.34
C LYS A 605 13.58 20.00 28.29
N PHE A 606 14.78 20.41 28.70
CA PHE A 606 15.98 20.35 27.85
C PHE A 606 16.32 18.92 27.43
N LYS A 607 16.23 17.95 28.35
CA LYS A 607 16.45 16.53 28.04
C LYS A 607 15.49 16.03 26.96
N LEU A 608 14.20 16.37 27.04
CA LEU A 608 13.21 15.95 26.05
C LEU A 608 13.52 16.55 24.67
N LEU A 609 13.83 17.85 24.62
CA LEU A 609 14.17 18.51 23.37
C LEU A 609 15.47 17.93 22.75
N LYS A 610 16.49 17.67 23.57
CA LYS A 610 17.72 17.01 23.12
C LYS A 610 17.47 15.62 22.55
N GLU A 611 16.57 14.84 23.15
CA GLU A 611 16.17 13.54 22.60
C GLU A 611 15.37 13.69 21.29
N ALA A 612 14.53 14.72 21.15
CA ALA A 612 13.84 15.02 19.89
C ALA A 612 14.82 15.38 18.76
N VAL A 613 15.82 16.19 19.08
CA VAL A 613 16.90 16.58 18.15
C VAL A 613 17.71 15.39 17.67
N LYS A 614 17.96 14.39 18.54
CA LYS A 614 18.62 13.14 18.14
C LYS A 614 17.85 12.31 17.12
N LEU A 615 16.55 12.57 16.92
CA LEU A 615 15.72 11.89 15.94
C LEU A 615 15.70 12.61 14.58
N GLY A 616 16.05 13.90 14.54
CA GLY A 616 16.16 14.66 13.28
C GLY A 616 14.84 15.05 12.61
N ASN A 617 13.70 14.77 13.25
CA ASN A 617 12.38 15.10 12.73
C ASN A 617 11.99 16.54 13.09
N THR A 618 12.09 17.44 12.12
CA THR A 618 11.81 18.88 12.28
C THR A 618 10.35 19.17 12.64
N GLN A 619 9.40 18.40 12.15
CA GLN A 619 7.97 18.57 12.45
C GLN A 619 7.66 18.17 13.89
N LEU A 620 8.27 17.08 14.36
CA LEU A 620 8.18 16.66 15.76
C LEU A 620 8.78 17.73 16.69
N ILE A 621 9.93 18.30 16.33
CA ILE A 621 10.59 19.37 17.11
C ILE A 621 9.71 20.63 17.18
N LYS A 622 9.16 21.09 16.04
CA LYS A 622 8.23 22.23 15.99
C LYS A 622 6.99 21.99 16.86
N GLY A 623 6.32 20.86 16.61
CA GLY A 623 5.10 20.51 17.34
C GLY A 623 5.33 20.27 18.84
N ILE A 624 6.55 19.89 19.24
CA ILE A 624 6.97 19.81 20.64
C ILE A 624 7.14 21.22 21.23
N MET A 625 7.81 22.12 20.53
CA MET A 625 8.06 23.49 21.00
C MET A 625 6.77 24.31 21.17
N GLU A 626 5.72 23.99 20.42
CA GLU A 626 4.39 24.62 20.55
C GLU A 626 3.65 24.21 21.84
N LEU A 627 4.16 23.25 22.61
CA LEU A 627 3.50 22.78 23.83
C LEU A 627 4.00 23.57 25.05
N ASP A 628 3.07 24.05 25.89
CA ASP A 628 3.27 24.88 27.11
C ASP A 628 4.23 24.31 28.19
N ILE A 629 4.80 23.13 27.95
CA ILE A 629 5.62 22.36 28.87
C ILE A 629 7.08 22.25 28.44
N PHE A 630 7.51 22.92 27.37
CA PHE A 630 8.90 22.95 26.88
C PHE A 630 9.64 24.23 27.34
N PRO A 631 10.99 24.27 27.28
CA PRO A 631 11.77 25.28 28.01
C PRO A 631 11.69 26.64 27.32
N SER A 632 11.79 27.73 28.09
CA SER A 632 11.93 29.06 27.49
C SER A 632 13.27 29.16 26.75
N PHE A 633 13.29 29.88 25.63
CA PHE A 633 14.50 30.04 24.81
C PHE A 633 15.69 30.62 25.58
N GLU A 634 15.42 31.40 26.63
CA GLU A 634 16.41 32.07 27.49
C GLU A 634 17.29 31.10 28.31
N GLN A 635 16.84 29.86 28.53
CA GLN A 635 17.53 28.85 29.33
C GLN A 635 18.00 27.65 28.50
N LEU A 636 17.88 27.74 27.17
CA LEU A 636 18.21 26.66 26.24
C LEU A 636 19.70 26.70 25.87
N ASP A 637 20.42 25.60 26.14
CA ASP A 637 21.76 25.41 25.59
C ASP A 637 21.67 25.03 24.09
N CYS A 638 21.46 26.05 23.27
CA CYS A 638 21.36 25.93 21.81
C CYS A 638 22.63 25.32 21.19
N GLN A 639 23.81 25.64 21.75
CA GLN A 639 25.08 25.11 21.26
C GLN A 639 25.13 23.59 21.39
N SER A 640 24.72 23.03 22.53
CA SER A 640 24.66 21.58 22.70
C SER A 640 23.63 20.92 21.77
N LEU A 641 22.50 21.56 21.48
CA LEU A 641 21.48 21.00 20.58
C LEU A 641 21.96 21.00 19.13
N LEU A 642 22.56 22.10 18.67
CA LEU A 642 23.14 22.22 17.33
C LEU A 642 24.27 21.21 17.14
N ASN A 643 25.17 21.03 18.12
CA ASN A 643 26.19 19.99 18.09
C ASN A 643 25.59 18.58 17.99
N THR A 644 24.50 18.30 18.73
CA THR A 644 23.82 16.99 18.68
C THR A 644 23.20 16.72 17.30
N ALA A 645 22.60 17.74 16.67
CA ALA A 645 22.07 17.63 15.32
C ALA A 645 23.18 17.48 14.28
N ALA A 646 24.31 18.18 14.47
CA ALA A 646 25.46 18.14 13.58
C ALA A 646 26.22 16.81 13.62
N GLU A 647 26.40 16.21 14.80
CA GLU A 647 26.95 14.86 14.97
C GLU A 647 26.17 13.81 14.13
N LYS A 648 24.85 13.98 14.02
CA LYS A 648 23.96 13.11 13.23
C LYS A 648 23.76 13.54 11.78
N GLY A 649 24.24 14.72 11.38
CA GLY A 649 24.13 15.22 10.01
C GLY A 649 22.74 15.73 9.63
N PHE A 650 21.90 16.08 10.61
CA PHE A 650 20.53 16.52 10.35
C PHE A 650 20.46 18.00 9.94
N LEU A 651 20.85 18.30 8.69
CA LEU A 651 20.84 19.65 8.13
C LEU A 651 19.49 20.41 8.35
N PRO A 652 18.31 19.84 8.04
CA PRO A 652 17.04 20.52 8.29
C PRO A 652 16.77 20.83 9.77
N THR A 653 17.32 20.03 10.69
CA THR A 653 17.20 20.26 12.14
C THR A 653 18.13 21.38 12.58
N VAL A 654 19.36 21.46 12.05
CA VAL A 654 20.29 22.56 12.31
C VAL A 654 19.70 23.89 11.81
N GLU A 655 19.17 23.90 10.58
CA GLU A 655 18.47 25.06 10.00
C GLU A 655 17.33 25.53 10.88
N LEU A 656 16.45 24.61 11.29
CA LEU A 656 15.30 24.93 12.14
C LEU A 656 15.75 25.52 13.49
N LEU A 657 16.73 24.90 14.16
CA LEU A 657 17.21 25.38 15.46
C LEU A 657 17.83 26.77 15.37
N LEU A 658 18.61 27.04 14.32
CA LEU A 658 19.17 28.37 14.05
C LEU A 658 18.05 29.38 13.76
N GLN A 659 17.09 29.06 12.89
CA GLN A 659 15.97 29.93 12.55
C GLN A 659 15.17 30.33 13.79
N LEU A 660 14.84 29.36 14.64
CA LEU A 660 14.09 29.62 15.86
C LEU A 660 14.87 30.47 16.86
N TYR A 661 16.17 30.24 16.98
CA TYR A 661 17.05 31.07 17.80
C TYR A 661 17.06 32.52 17.32
N PHE A 662 17.31 32.74 16.03
CA PHE A 662 17.32 34.07 15.42
C PHE A 662 15.98 34.80 15.61
N ASN A 663 14.87 34.13 15.33
CA ASN A 663 13.53 34.68 15.49
C ASN A 663 13.20 35.10 16.93
N HIS A 664 13.77 34.41 17.93
CA HIS A 664 13.61 34.79 19.34
C HIS A 664 14.48 36.00 19.71
N THR A 665 15.74 36.03 19.28
CA THR A 665 16.68 37.13 19.59
C THR A 665 16.30 38.47 18.95
N VAL A 666 15.71 38.46 17.74
CA VAL A 666 15.25 39.68 17.04
C VAL A 666 14.11 40.38 17.79
N LYS A 667 13.32 39.64 18.58
CA LYS A 667 12.25 40.22 19.41
C LYS A 667 12.73 40.94 20.67
N GLN A 668 13.99 40.77 21.07
CA GLN A 668 14.52 41.33 22.34
C GLN A 668 15.69 42.32 22.18
N LYS A 669 16.40 42.35 21.03
CA LYS A 669 17.55 43.27 20.77
C LYS A 669 17.67 43.67 19.29
N SER A 670 18.42 44.73 19.00
CA SER A 670 18.68 45.22 17.63
C SER A 670 19.53 44.26 16.79
N GLU A 671 19.26 44.21 15.47
CA GLU A 671 19.79 43.25 14.50
C GLU A 671 21.32 43.04 14.49
N GLN A 672 22.11 44.02 14.94
CA GLN A 672 23.58 43.97 14.91
C GLN A 672 24.23 43.24 16.10
N GLU A 673 23.55 43.10 17.24
CA GLU A 673 24.09 42.33 18.39
C GLU A 673 23.84 40.81 18.27
N ILE A 674 23.02 40.39 17.29
CA ILE A 674 22.46 39.03 17.18
C ILE A 674 23.40 38.04 16.47
N LEU A 675 24.31 38.54 15.64
CA LEU A 675 25.19 37.71 14.79
C LEU A 675 26.36 37.02 15.54
N PHE A 676 26.57 37.29 16.84
CA PHE A 676 27.80 36.90 17.55
C PHE A 676 27.62 36.03 18.80
N SER A 677 26.42 35.52 19.11
CA SER A 677 26.22 34.73 20.34
C SER A 677 26.40 33.22 20.18
N ILE A 678 26.16 32.65 18.99
CA ILE A 678 26.36 31.22 18.71
C ILE A 678 27.63 31.05 17.90
N ASN A 679 28.56 30.26 18.44
CA ASN A 679 29.79 29.93 17.72
C ASN A 679 29.50 28.75 16.77
N LEU A 680 29.50 29.00 15.46
CA LEU A 680 29.27 27.98 14.44
C LEU A 680 30.49 27.09 14.18
N ASP A 681 31.69 27.50 14.62
CA ASP A 681 32.95 26.80 14.31
C ASP A 681 33.01 25.39 14.95
N PRO A 682 32.66 25.19 16.24
CA PRO A 682 32.59 23.85 16.84
C PRO A 682 31.55 22.94 16.16
N ILE A 683 30.47 23.51 15.64
CA ILE A 683 29.39 22.77 14.96
C ILE A 683 29.90 22.30 13.60
N LEU A 684 30.63 23.16 12.87
CA LEU A 684 31.29 22.83 11.61
C LEU A 684 32.32 21.71 11.81
N ILE A 685 33.17 21.80 12.84
CA ILE A 685 34.15 20.76 13.17
C ILE A 685 33.43 19.42 13.40
N THR A 686 32.39 19.42 14.24
CA THR A 686 31.60 18.20 14.54
C THR A 686 30.97 17.59 13.29
N ALA A 687 30.43 18.42 12.39
CA ALA A 687 29.81 17.97 11.14
C ALA A 687 30.84 17.31 10.20
N LEU A 688 32.03 17.93 10.06
CA LEU A 688 33.10 17.41 9.22
C LEU A 688 33.77 16.15 9.80
N GLU A 689 33.89 16.07 11.13
CA GLU A 689 34.38 14.86 11.82
C GLU A 689 33.54 13.62 11.49
N HIS A 690 32.22 13.81 11.34
CA HIS A 690 31.26 12.77 10.98
C HIS A 690 30.96 12.69 9.47
N SER A 691 31.72 13.42 8.64
CA SER A 691 31.60 13.45 7.17
C SER A 691 30.25 13.96 6.63
N HIS A 692 29.57 14.84 7.37
CA HIS A 692 28.30 15.47 6.95
C HIS A 692 28.56 16.72 6.11
N PHE A 693 29.07 16.53 4.89
CA PHE A 693 29.62 17.60 4.05
C PHE A 693 28.59 18.67 3.63
N ASN A 694 27.34 18.31 3.32
CA ASN A 694 26.30 19.29 3.02
C ASN A 694 26.00 20.23 4.18
N LEU A 695 26.03 19.70 5.41
CA LEU A 695 25.89 20.51 6.61
C LEU A 695 27.12 21.41 6.81
N GLY A 696 28.32 20.92 6.52
CA GLY A 696 29.54 21.72 6.53
C GLY A 696 29.46 22.92 5.58
N ILE A 697 29.02 22.70 4.33
CA ILE A 697 28.82 23.78 3.34
C ILE A 697 27.81 24.81 3.86
N PHE A 698 26.65 24.35 4.36
CA PHE A 698 25.63 25.22 4.91
C PHE A 698 26.17 26.10 6.06
N LEU A 699 26.95 25.53 6.98
CA LEU A 699 27.52 26.27 8.11
C LEU A 699 28.55 27.32 7.65
N ILE A 700 29.40 26.99 6.66
CA ILE A 700 30.38 27.94 6.11
C ILE A 700 29.68 29.09 5.37
N MET A 701 28.63 28.80 4.61
CA MET A 701 27.80 29.81 3.96
C MET A 701 27.10 30.74 4.98
N ARG A 702 26.90 30.29 6.22
CA ARG A 702 26.36 31.06 7.35
C ARG A 702 27.43 31.72 8.22
N GLY A 703 28.70 31.67 7.82
CA GLY A 703 29.79 32.39 8.47
C GLY A 703 30.66 31.56 9.41
N ALA A 704 30.52 30.22 9.44
CA ALA A 704 31.44 29.36 10.18
C ALA A 704 32.86 29.40 9.55
N ASN A 705 33.88 29.53 10.40
CA ASN A 705 35.26 29.64 9.95
C ASN A 705 35.89 28.26 9.72
N ILE A 706 36.08 27.93 8.44
CA ILE A 706 36.72 26.69 8.00
C ILE A 706 38.21 26.60 8.33
N ASP A 707 38.91 27.73 8.49
CA ASP A 707 40.35 27.76 8.78
C ASP A 707 40.67 27.18 10.18
N LEU A 708 39.66 27.08 11.05
CA LEU A 708 39.77 26.49 12.39
C LEU A 708 39.69 24.96 12.38
N VAL A 709 39.25 24.35 11.27
CA VAL A 709 39.22 22.90 11.11
C VAL A 709 40.65 22.41 10.87
N SER A 710 41.17 21.55 11.75
CA SER A 710 42.60 21.18 11.72
C SER A 710 43.02 20.59 10.36
N SER A 711 44.07 21.17 9.78
CA SER A 711 44.63 20.90 8.44
C SER A 711 45.24 19.50 8.24
N LYS A 712 45.20 18.63 9.24
CA LYS A 712 45.74 17.25 9.19
C LYS A 712 44.68 16.15 9.23
N SER A 713 43.40 16.50 9.13
CA SER A 713 42.32 15.52 9.07
C SER A 713 42.12 15.04 7.63
N GLY A 714 42.15 13.73 7.36
CA GLY A 714 41.73 13.18 6.06
C GLY A 714 40.31 13.59 5.65
N GLN A 715 39.53 14.11 6.60
CA GLN A 715 38.19 14.66 6.42
C GLN A 715 38.18 15.96 5.60
N LEU A 716 39.15 16.87 5.76
CA LEU A 716 39.23 18.09 4.92
C LEU A 716 39.51 17.74 3.46
N ASN A 717 40.31 16.71 3.21
CA ASN A 717 40.58 16.24 1.85
C ASN A 717 39.34 15.62 1.22
N SER A 718 38.63 14.75 1.94
CA SER A 718 37.35 14.21 1.52
C SER A 718 36.29 15.30 1.30
N PHE A 719 36.29 16.33 2.14
CA PHE A 719 35.37 17.46 2.03
C PHE A 719 35.68 18.34 0.81
N ALA A 720 36.96 18.64 0.57
CA ALA A 720 37.41 19.35 -0.62
C ALA A 720 37.05 18.59 -1.91
N GLU A 721 37.25 17.28 -1.92
CA GLU A 721 36.87 16.42 -3.04
C GLU A 721 35.35 16.41 -3.24
N TYR A 722 34.57 16.36 -2.16
CA TYR A 722 33.12 16.47 -2.21
C TYR A 722 32.68 17.78 -2.86
N ILE A 723 33.21 18.93 -2.41
CA ILE A 723 32.86 20.24 -2.98
C ILE A 723 33.18 20.30 -4.48
N ARG A 724 34.35 19.81 -4.91
CA ARG A 724 34.75 19.79 -6.32
C ARG A 724 33.80 19.00 -7.22
N LYS A 725 33.17 17.94 -6.70
CA LYS A 725 32.21 17.09 -7.44
C LYS A 725 30.77 17.52 -7.26
N SER A 726 30.50 18.50 -6.40
CA SER A 726 29.17 18.99 -6.09
C SER A 726 28.82 20.24 -6.90
N GLU A 727 27.54 20.59 -6.91
CA GLU A 727 27.04 21.88 -7.44
C GLU A 727 27.62 23.11 -6.71
N TYR A 728 28.28 22.92 -5.56
CA TYR A 728 28.85 24.00 -4.77
C TYR A 728 30.28 24.40 -5.19
N HIS A 729 30.89 23.71 -6.16
CA HIS A 729 32.28 23.99 -6.60
C HIS A 729 32.53 25.46 -6.92
N ASP A 730 31.56 26.11 -7.57
CA ASP A 730 31.68 27.50 -8.00
C ASP A 730 31.65 28.51 -6.86
N PHE A 731 31.24 28.10 -5.65
CA PHE A 731 31.17 28.96 -4.45
C PHE A 731 32.44 28.92 -3.59
N PHE A 732 33.36 27.98 -3.84
CA PHE A 732 34.59 27.85 -3.05
C PHE A 732 35.86 27.96 -3.91
N TYR A 733 36.91 28.55 -3.35
CA TYR A 733 38.30 28.38 -3.78
C TYR A 733 38.90 27.21 -3.01
N ILE A 734 39.50 26.26 -3.71
CA ILE A 734 40.16 25.10 -3.09
C ILE A 734 41.57 25.04 -3.64
N GLU A 735 42.54 25.35 -2.77
CA GLU A 735 43.95 25.43 -3.11
C GLU A 735 44.73 24.40 -2.29
N GLU A 736 45.67 23.71 -2.92
CA GLU A 736 46.62 22.84 -2.22
C GLU A 736 47.86 23.68 -1.90
N VAL A 737 48.09 23.94 -0.62
CA VAL A 737 49.07 24.95 -0.19
C VAL A 737 50.45 24.32 -0.01
N ASP A 738 50.55 23.13 0.61
CA ASP A 738 51.81 22.36 0.79
C ASP A 738 51.54 20.90 1.22
N LEU A 739 52.30 19.93 0.69
CA LEU A 739 52.37 18.50 1.13
C LEU A 739 51.06 17.89 1.67
N GLY A 740 49.98 17.96 0.88
CA GLY A 740 48.68 17.34 1.20
C GLY A 740 47.76 18.17 2.12
N ILE A 741 48.11 19.43 2.41
CA ILE A 741 47.27 20.39 3.14
C ILE A 741 46.40 21.17 2.15
N ILE A 742 45.09 21.00 2.26
CA ILE A 742 44.09 21.69 1.43
C ILE A 742 43.52 22.90 2.19
N SER A 743 43.52 24.06 1.53
CA SER A 743 42.86 25.30 1.93
C SER A 743 41.54 25.44 1.18
N ILE A 744 40.46 25.73 1.89
CA ILE A 744 39.12 25.96 1.33
C ILE A 744 38.68 27.36 1.75
N LYS A 745 38.34 28.23 0.79
CA LYS A 745 37.85 29.60 1.06
C LYS A 745 36.55 29.87 0.31
N LEU A 746 35.61 30.59 0.91
CA LEU A 746 34.38 31.00 0.22
C LEU A 746 34.68 32.14 -0.77
N LYS A 747 34.16 32.05 -2.00
CA LYS A 747 34.24 33.11 -3.02
C LYS A 747 33.29 34.24 -2.63
N GLU A 748 33.79 35.41 -2.26
CA GLU A 748 32.94 36.55 -1.87
C GLU A 748 32.04 37.02 -3.03
N LYS A 749 30.74 36.71 -2.95
CA LYS A 749 29.66 37.48 -3.60
C LYS A 749 28.44 37.52 -2.68
N LYS A 750 28.17 38.71 -2.13
CA LYS A 750 27.03 39.12 -1.29
C LYS A 750 26.67 38.11 -0.17
N LEU A 751 27.06 38.45 1.07
CA LEU A 751 26.25 38.06 2.22
C LEU A 751 24.79 38.45 1.91
N LEU A 752 23.91 37.47 1.77
CA LEU A 752 22.48 37.71 1.60
C LEU A 752 21.97 38.48 2.82
N SER A 753 21.67 39.76 2.63
CA SER A 753 20.99 40.61 3.62
C SER A 753 19.62 40.02 3.93
N TYR A 754 19.27 40.02 5.21
CA TYR A 754 18.13 39.32 5.82
C TYR A 754 16.71 39.85 5.46
N SER A 755 16.55 40.55 4.33
CA SER A 755 15.29 41.25 4.00
C SER A 755 14.64 40.86 2.67
N GLU A 756 15.17 39.87 1.93
CA GLU A 756 14.62 39.44 0.62
C GLU A 756 14.44 37.91 0.50
N LEU A 757 14.04 37.26 1.59
CA LEU A 757 13.56 35.87 1.55
C LEU A 757 12.09 35.85 1.94
N ASP A 758 11.22 35.99 0.93
CA ASP A 758 9.83 35.61 1.05
C ASP A 758 9.72 34.12 1.40
N ASP A 759 8.75 33.80 2.25
CA ASP A 759 8.43 32.51 2.90
C ASP A 759 8.25 31.29 1.97
N GLU A 760 8.49 31.39 0.66
CA GLU A 760 8.17 30.33 -0.33
C GLU A 760 9.36 29.46 -0.78
N SER A 761 10.61 29.78 -0.45
CA SER A 761 11.77 29.02 -0.96
C SER A 761 12.18 27.79 -0.12
N PHE A 762 11.56 27.57 1.04
CA PHE A 762 11.95 26.51 1.99
C PHE A 762 11.22 25.17 1.85
N ASN A 763 10.37 24.98 0.83
CA ASN A 763 9.53 23.78 0.67
C ASN A 763 9.76 22.99 -0.63
N SER A 764 11.00 22.89 -1.14
CA SER A 764 11.29 21.99 -2.28
C SER A 764 12.54 21.11 -2.08
N PRO A 765 12.48 19.80 -2.40
CA PRO A 765 13.65 18.92 -2.39
C PRO A 765 14.57 19.17 -3.60
N PRO A 766 15.88 18.89 -3.52
CA PRO A 766 16.81 19.19 -4.61
C PRO A 766 16.57 18.31 -5.83
N LYS A 767 16.58 18.96 -7.00
CA LYS A 767 16.58 18.36 -8.34
C LYS A 767 17.91 17.65 -8.59
N SER A 768 17.88 16.43 -9.12
CA SER A 768 19.06 15.80 -9.73
C SER A 768 18.94 15.87 -11.25
N LEU A 769 20.02 16.32 -11.90
CA LEU A 769 20.19 16.31 -13.35
C LEU A 769 21.43 15.48 -13.69
N THR A 770 21.19 14.50 -14.58
CA THR A 770 22.05 14.02 -15.68
C THR A 770 23.37 13.28 -15.38
N GLU A 771 23.27 11.96 -15.53
CA GLU A 771 23.97 11.08 -16.49
C GLU A 771 25.41 11.38 -16.96
N SER A 772 26.24 10.36 -16.71
CA SER A 772 27.03 9.61 -17.71
C SER A 772 28.51 9.94 -17.92
N SER A 773 29.21 8.84 -18.23
CA SER A 773 30.58 8.71 -18.77
C SER A 773 31.72 8.78 -17.75
N ILE A 774 32.83 8.03 -17.83
CA ILE A 774 33.30 6.88 -18.62
C ILE A 774 34.61 6.44 -17.90
N SER A 775 34.87 5.13 -17.82
CA SER A 775 36.17 4.41 -17.83
C SER A 775 37.50 4.99 -17.29
N SER A 776 38.30 4.03 -16.79
CA SER A 776 39.74 3.80 -17.04
C SER A 776 40.72 4.35 -15.98
N THR A 777 41.24 3.47 -15.11
CA THR A 777 42.63 2.88 -15.09
C THR A 777 43.64 3.75 -14.31
N LEU A 778 44.59 3.27 -13.48
CA LEU A 778 45.36 2.02 -13.30
C LEU A 778 45.90 1.99 -11.84
N GLY A 779 46.00 0.85 -11.14
CA GLY A 779 47.23 0.01 -11.03
C GLY A 779 47.94 0.28 -9.68
N PHE A 780 48.68 -0.59 -8.96
CA PHE A 780 49.29 -1.93 -9.05
C PHE A 780 49.47 -2.39 -7.57
N PHE A 781 49.37 -3.66 -7.16
CA PHE A 781 50.30 -4.81 -7.20
C PHE A 781 49.50 -6.02 -6.63
N GLY A 782 49.73 -7.30 -6.93
CA GLY A 782 50.73 -7.99 -7.73
C GLY A 782 50.41 -9.50 -7.77
N ASP A 783 50.80 -10.11 -8.90
CA ASP A 783 51.17 -11.50 -9.16
C ASP A 783 50.72 -12.65 -8.24
N SER A 784 50.03 -13.64 -8.81
CA SER A 784 50.66 -14.81 -9.47
C SER A 784 49.67 -15.97 -9.66
N GLY A 785 49.77 -16.67 -10.79
CA GLY A 785 49.21 -18.03 -10.94
C GLY A 785 48.25 -18.27 -12.11
N LYS A 786 48.80 -18.41 -13.32
CA LYS A 786 48.13 -18.99 -14.51
C LYS A 786 47.71 -20.45 -14.23
N ILE A 787 46.58 -20.91 -14.78
CA ILE A 787 46.49 -21.90 -15.89
C ILE A 787 45.03 -22.28 -16.20
N ASN A 788 44.83 -22.52 -17.49
CA ASN A 788 43.67 -22.80 -18.32
C ASN A 788 42.60 -23.83 -17.87
N PRO A 789 41.43 -23.79 -18.55
CA PRO A 789 40.28 -24.66 -18.36
C PRO A 789 40.33 -25.93 -19.24
N LYS A 790 39.62 -27.00 -18.85
CA LYS A 790 38.93 -27.96 -19.75
C LYS A 790 38.28 -29.12 -18.99
N ASN A 791 37.04 -29.41 -19.38
CA ASN A 791 36.40 -30.72 -19.56
C ASN A 791 36.59 -31.84 -18.52
N ARG A 792 35.47 -32.33 -17.99
CA ARG A 792 34.95 -33.74 -18.07
C ARG A 792 33.74 -33.84 -17.11
N LYS A 793 32.52 -34.09 -17.59
CA LYS A 793 31.91 -35.40 -17.88
C LYS A 793 31.93 -36.38 -16.70
N GLU A 794 30.69 -36.72 -16.31
CA GLU A 794 30.18 -38.04 -15.89
C GLU A 794 30.77 -38.69 -14.63
N ASP A 795 29.90 -38.90 -13.63
CA ASP A 795 29.61 -40.20 -12.96
C ASP A 795 28.73 -39.90 -11.72
N ILE A 796 27.41 -40.08 -11.78
CA ILE A 796 26.69 -41.27 -11.30
C ILE A 796 27.37 -41.92 -10.08
N VAL A 797 26.87 -41.64 -8.87
CA VAL A 797 26.44 -42.64 -7.86
C VAL A 797 25.52 -41.95 -6.85
N ASN A 798 24.23 -42.27 -6.91
CA ASN A 798 23.39 -42.44 -5.71
C ASN A 798 23.50 -43.95 -5.37
N PRO A 799 23.35 -44.43 -4.11
CA PRO A 799 22.21 -44.06 -3.27
C PRO A 799 22.44 -44.02 -1.74
N GLY A 800 21.54 -43.31 -1.07
CA GLY A 800 20.89 -43.79 0.15
C GLY A 800 21.66 -43.67 1.48
N ILE A 801 21.04 -43.00 2.45
CA ILE A 801 20.56 -43.63 3.68
C ILE A 801 19.68 -42.59 4.41
N THR A 802 18.50 -43.07 4.78
CA THR A 802 17.50 -42.55 5.71
C THR A 802 18.08 -42.00 7.02
N MET A 803 17.62 -40.81 7.42
CA MET A 803 16.86 -40.57 8.66
C MET A 803 16.10 -39.24 8.56
#